data_AF-A0A370TW43-F1
#
_entry.id   AF-A0A370TW43-F1
#
_cell.length_a   1.000
_cell.length_b   1.000
_cell.length_c   1.000
_cell.angle_alpha   90.00
_cell.angle_beta   90.00
_cell.angle_gamma   90.00
#
_symmetry.space_group_name_H-M   'P 1'
#
loop_
_entity.id
_entity.type
_entity.pdbx_description
1 polymer ?
#
loop_
_entity_poly.entity_id
_entity_poly.type
_entity_poly.pdbx_seq_one_letter_code
_entity_poly.pdbx_strand_id
1 'polypeptide(L)'
;MKLHFNTVLGCIVGFLSVGSAAPTWPAAIDELEDVMFLNTGYKSRGFSSHITPCSFSEFGPGRQTAAEWLRIGFHDMSTTNIFFEPHGGIDGSIAFELQNGENIGAGFETSLNTYSSFFNSRLSVSDMIALGVYASVRGCGGPVVPMRGGRVDATAAGPMGVPQPQNAQGIFVNQFARMGFNSVDMIQMTACGHTLGGVHAGNFPNIVTPGTAPDDYHLFDTTLEFDNNVAVQYVNGQTTNPLVVGPSVASTRNSDFVVFNTDKNVTIKTMTNAQTFQSVCSSILQRMIETVPPTVPLSDIIQPYEVKPAGLQLTLLSGGTQIQFSGDIRVRTTVRSASQIATVQLTYKDRTGGSACGSCSITTSVSGTANGFDDSFSFYSFSSNLPATSSISSFTVVITGTDGTTETYDNNASGFPIQDSVIALAPQSCLSNGNLTVFAAVHTSVTTPVSVSITQKVPRAAGTPVPALVSSSVAMIKRSTVGQYDIYSASYTISSATGTKYGVSSGSFTDDFKDATSLGSTCAPLGTAVPSSSSSSSSATSTSSSSSSTAESSSSTSSSLTSSSTSTSATSTPTLGVKPTIGAYTFQGCYTEGTGVRALSGASFYSYPDMTLEMCATNCAGFTYWGVEYGGECYCGNTLDATSTMAALNDCNFICPGNSYEYCGAGNRLELYKLTSAISSTSSISSSTKSSSSSTAPTSSSSSTSPTEPPTTSTSSSSVSSTEVSTSSSTSPSASPTLHIVPSAGPYKYLGCYTEGEGVRALGSASYPSDTQTIEACAAACAPYKYAGAEYGRECWCADSFGAGSVLVPDSDCSMTCAGSQYEYCGAGNRLTVYVMNGTDTTGPLSSTSRISNLSLGPSTFGLPKSSSTTRSTTSSSKTTSPTVGSSTATPSSSSTLTTSTKSSSSAVSTQTAAAIKQNIGDYTYYGCQTEGTGVRALSGAASFNYTSMTLEMCAESCAGYKYWGVEYGGECYCGNTFNTGSAAAPEGDKGCSFLCPGDKLEYCGAGNRLSAYVLNA
;
A
#
# COMPACT_ATOMS: atom_id res chain seq x y z
N MET A 1 -28.24 35.09 -53.53
CA MET A 1 -27.43 34.88 -54.76
C MET A 1 -26.34 33.84 -54.46
N LYS A 2 -25.63 33.34 -55.47
CA LYS A 2 -24.68 32.20 -55.42
C LYS A 2 -23.78 32.09 -54.16
N LEU A 3 -23.67 30.85 -53.66
CA LEU A 3 -22.48 30.11 -53.20
C LEU A 3 -21.26 30.85 -52.62
N HIS A 4 -20.68 30.28 -51.56
CA HIS A 4 -19.50 29.39 -51.68
C HIS A 4 -19.49 28.31 -50.58
N PHE A 5 -18.92 27.14 -50.89
CA PHE A 5 -18.58 26.10 -49.91
C PHE A 5 -17.23 26.43 -49.27
N ASN A 6 -16.99 25.95 -48.05
CA ASN A 6 -15.63 25.60 -47.63
C ASN A 6 -15.66 24.41 -46.66
N THR A 7 -14.80 23.42 -46.89
CA THR A 7 -14.87 22.11 -46.22
C THR A 7 -14.04 22.11 -44.93
N VAL A 8 -14.68 21.95 -43.77
CA VAL A 8 -13.97 21.68 -42.52
C VAL A 8 -13.65 20.18 -42.48
N LEU A 9 -12.39 19.84 -42.74
CA LEU A 9 -11.88 18.49 -42.57
C LEU A 9 -11.66 18.22 -41.08
N GLY A 10 -12.50 17.37 -40.49
CA GLY A 10 -12.41 17.00 -39.08
C GLY A 10 -11.19 16.11 -38.80
N CYS A 11 -10.05 16.72 -38.45
CA CYS A 11 -8.91 15.98 -37.92
C CYS A 11 -9.23 15.45 -36.52
N ILE A 12 -9.51 14.15 -36.42
CA ILE A 12 -9.48 13.43 -35.15
C ILE A 12 -8.02 13.41 -34.69
N VAL A 13 -7.68 14.29 -33.75
CA VAL A 13 -6.37 14.26 -33.07
C VAL A 13 -6.41 13.13 -32.05
N GLY A 14 -6.06 11.93 -32.52
CA GLY A 14 -5.80 10.80 -31.64
C GLY A 14 -4.59 11.13 -30.78
N PHE A 15 -4.81 11.39 -29.49
CA PHE A 15 -3.74 11.44 -28.51
C PHE A 15 -3.15 10.04 -28.36
N LEU A 16 -2.04 9.79 -29.06
CA LEU A 16 -1.16 8.67 -28.77
C LEU A 16 -0.48 8.95 -27.43
N SER A 17 -1.14 8.53 -26.35
CA SER A 17 -0.44 8.25 -25.10
C SER A 17 0.63 7.19 -25.36
N VAL A 18 1.76 7.28 -24.66
CA VAL A 18 2.74 6.18 -24.61
C VAL A 18 2.11 5.11 -23.72
N GLY A 19 1.28 4.26 -24.32
CA GLY A 19 0.49 3.28 -23.60
C GLY A 19 1.38 2.26 -22.89
N SER A 20 1.17 2.11 -21.57
CA SER A 20 1.62 0.90 -20.88
C SER A 20 0.96 -0.31 -21.53
N ALA A 21 1.65 -1.45 -21.53
CA ALA A 21 1.09 -2.69 -22.08
C ALA A 21 -0.18 -3.08 -21.31
N ALA A 22 -1.20 -3.55 -22.04
CA ALA A 22 -2.41 -4.05 -21.39
C ALA A 22 -2.07 -5.28 -20.53
N PRO A 23 -2.66 -5.43 -19.32
CA PRO A 23 -2.36 -6.57 -18.46
C PRO A 23 -2.77 -7.90 -19.10
N THR A 24 -1.98 -8.94 -18.87
CA THR A 24 -2.18 -10.29 -19.45
C THR A 24 -2.66 -11.26 -18.39
N TRP A 25 -3.77 -11.95 -18.64
CA TRP A 25 -4.39 -12.88 -17.70
C TRP A 25 -3.98 -14.34 -17.99
N PRO A 26 -3.75 -15.21 -16.98
CA PRO A 26 -3.71 -14.90 -15.55
C PRO A 26 -2.38 -14.27 -15.13
N ALA A 27 -2.43 -13.40 -14.14
CA ALA A 27 -1.28 -12.75 -13.51
C ALA A 27 -1.24 -13.02 -12.00
N ALA A 28 -0.05 -12.98 -11.40
CA ALA A 28 0.12 -13.16 -9.95
C ALA A 28 -0.66 -12.11 -9.13
N ILE A 29 -0.87 -10.92 -9.68
CA ILE A 29 -1.63 -9.81 -9.07
C ILE A 29 -3.15 -9.88 -9.27
N ASP A 30 -3.70 -10.93 -9.92
CA ASP A 30 -5.12 -10.96 -10.27
C ASP A 30 -6.07 -10.85 -9.06
N GLU A 31 -5.70 -11.47 -7.93
CA GLU A 31 -6.50 -11.41 -6.70
C GLU A 31 -6.48 -10.00 -6.11
N LEU A 32 -5.30 -9.36 -6.06
CA LEU A 32 -5.10 -7.98 -5.62
C LEU A 32 -5.87 -6.99 -6.51
N GLU A 33 -5.84 -7.19 -7.83
CA GLU A 33 -6.54 -6.35 -8.82
C GLU A 33 -8.07 -6.42 -8.65
N ASP A 34 -8.64 -7.59 -8.33
CA ASP A 34 -10.07 -7.68 -7.99
C ASP A 34 -10.40 -7.01 -6.63
N VAL A 35 -9.49 -6.99 -5.64
CA VAL A 35 -9.71 -6.22 -4.41
C VAL A 35 -9.62 -4.71 -4.66
N MET A 36 -8.69 -4.29 -5.53
CA MET A 36 -8.40 -2.88 -5.84
C MET A 36 -9.49 -2.18 -6.66
N PHE A 37 -10.16 -2.90 -7.55
CA PHE A 37 -11.15 -2.31 -8.47
C PHE A 37 -12.60 -2.79 -8.27
N LEU A 38 -12.86 -3.87 -7.53
CA LEU A 38 -14.24 -4.29 -7.18
C LEU A 38 -14.62 -3.79 -5.78
N ASN A 39 -14.63 -2.47 -5.61
CA ASN A 39 -15.03 -1.83 -4.35
C ASN A 39 -16.48 -2.15 -3.98
N THR A 40 -17.41 -2.03 -4.93
CA THR A 40 -18.85 -2.22 -4.71
C THR A 40 -19.51 -3.06 -5.80
N GLY A 41 -20.62 -3.72 -5.49
CA GLY A 41 -21.44 -4.46 -6.44
C GLY A 41 -21.04 -5.93 -6.62
N TYR A 42 -21.29 -6.48 -7.81
CA TYR A 42 -21.16 -7.91 -8.09
C TYR A 42 -19.71 -8.39 -7.98
N LYS A 43 -19.50 -9.47 -7.20
CA LYS A 43 -18.18 -10.03 -6.82
C LYS A 43 -17.24 -9.06 -6.08
N SER A 44 -17.71 -7.90 -5.61
CA SER A 44 -16.97 -7.11 -4.62
C SER A 44 -16.69 -7.96 -3.36
N ARG A 45 -15.52 -7.72 -2.76
CA ARG A 45 -15.15 -8.28 -1.45
C ARG A 45 -15.26 -7.27 -0.30
N GLY A 46 -15.66 -6.02 -0.58
CA GLY A 46 -15.89 -4.99 0.45
C GLY A 46 -14.65 -4.38 1.08
N PHE A 47 -13.47 -4.41 0.43
CA PHE A 47 -12.25 -3.83 1.03
C PHE A 47 -12.40 -2.33 1.29
N SER A 48 -12.91 -1.57 0.32
CA SER A 48 -13.08 -0.12 0.49
C SER A 48 -14.22 0.27 1.43
N SER A 49 -15.16 -0.62 1.80
CA SER A 49 -16.31 -0.20 2.63
C SER A 49 -15.92 0.18 4.06
N HIS A 50 -14.77 -0.28 4.55
CA HIS A 50 -14.24 0.13 5.85
C HIS A 50 -13.66 1.57 5.84
N ILE A 51 -13.45 2.16 4.65
CA ILE A 51 -12.95 3.55 4.43
C ILE A 51 -13.90 4.41 3.57
N THR A 52 -15.10 3.91 3.23
CA THR A 52 -16.08 4.60 2.38
C THR A 52 -17.42 4.73 3.12
N PRO A 53 -17.94 5.94 3.41
CA PRO A 53 -17.35 7.26 3.12
C PRO A 53 -16.09 7.53 3.98
N CYS A 54 -15.33 8.57 3.60
CA CYS A 54 -14.18 9.03 4.39
C CYS A 54 -14.64 9.82 5.64
N SER A 55 -15.23 9.11 6.60
CA SER A 55 -15.72 9.67 7.86
C SER A 55 -15.10 8.94 9.06
N PHE A 56 -15.58 9.30 10.26
CA PHE A 56 -15.47 8.40 11.41
C PHE A 56 -16.10 7.03 11.10
N SER A 57 -15.59 6.00 11.75
CA SER A 57 -15.74 4.60 11.38
C SER A 57 -16.63 3.79 12.32
N GLU A 58 -16.97 2.58 11.88
CA GLU A 58 -17.63 1.56 12.71
C GLU A 58 -16.87 1.19 14.00
N PHE A 59 -15.57 1.50 14.09
CA PHE A 59 -14.73 1.21 15.25
C PHE A 59 -14.85 2.23 16.39
N GLY A 60 -15.66 3.29 16.21
CA GLY A 60 -16.11 4.19 17.28
C GLY A 60 -15.90 5.69 17.02
N PRO A 61 -16.40 6.56 17.93
CA PRO A 61 -16.16 8.00 17.86
C PRO A 61 -14.66 8.34 17.85
N GLY A 62 -14.27 9.41 17.16
CA GLY A 62 -12.85 9.78 16.94
C GLY A 62 -12.05 8.88 15.99
N ARG A 63 -12.50 7.66 15.67
CA ARG A 63 -11.76 6.68 14.85
C ARG A 63 -11.99 6.87 13.35
N GLN A 64 -10.98 7.28 12.58
CA GLN A 64 -11.06 7.39 11.11
C GLN A 64 -10.22 6.29 10.44
N THR A 65 -10.87 5.24 9.92
CA THR A 65 -10.17 4.08 9.32
C THR A 65 -9.18 4.48 8.22
N ALA A 66 -9.54 5.46 7.38
CA ALA A 66 -8.68 5.92 6.28
C ALA A 66 -7.34 6.52 6.78
N ALA A 67 -7.37 7.29 7.86
CA ALA A 67 -6.16 7.80 8.50
C ALA A 67 -5.35 6.67 9.16
N GLU A 68 -6.02 5.66 9.73
CA GLU A 68 -5.37 4.49 10.34
C GLU A 68 -4.72 3.57 9.29
N TRP A 69 -5.33 3.43 8.12
CA TRP A 69 -4.82 2.68 6.97
C TRP A 69 -3.66 3.40 6.27
N LEU A 70 -3.68 4.74 6.24
CA LEU A 70 -2.54 5.54 5.81
C LEU A 70 -1.39 5.45 6.83
N ARG A 71 -1.71 5.49 8.14
CA ARG A 71 -0.73 5.38 9.24
C ARG A 71 -0.06 4.01 9.31
N ILE A 72 -0.79 2.90 9.16
CA ILE A 72 -0.18 1.56 9.16
C ILE A 72 0.78 1.38 7.98
N GLY A 73 0.47 1.94 6.80
CA GLY A 73 1.38 1.97 5.66
C GLY A 73 2.68 2.74 5.92
N PHE A 74 2.61 3.89 6.58
CA PHE A 74 3.82 4.61 7.00
C PHE A 74 4.60 3.82 8.07
N HIS A 75 3.94 3.32 9.11
CA HIS A 75 4.60 2.65 10.22
C HIS A 75 5.32 1.36 9.78
N ASP A 76 4.67 0.49 8.99
CA ASP A 76 5.24 -0.76 8.44
C ASP A 76 6.51 -0.45 7.61
N MET A 77 6.39 0.48 6.64
CA MET A 77 7.54 1.00 5.87
C MET A 77 8.65 1.53 6.78
N SER A 78 8.31 2.27 7.83
CA SER A 78 9.27 3.15 8.48
C SER A 78 10.42 2.46 9.20
N THR A 79 10.31 1.17 9.49
CA THR A 79 11.39 0.34 10.04
C THR A 79 12.57 0.17 9.07
N THR A 80 12.36 0.40 7.77
CA THR A 80 13.35 0.25 6.68
C THR A 80 14.71 0.87 6.99
N ASN A 81 15.76 0.16 6.56
CA ASN A 81 17.12 0.68 6.49
C ASN A 81 17.77 0.43 5.13
N ILE A 82 17.92 1.47 4.31
CA ILE A 82 18.54 1.36 2.97
C ILE A 82 20.08 1.24 3.01
N PHE A 83 20.71 1.38 4.18
CA PHE A 83 22.17 1.34 4.31
C PHE A 83 22.73 -0.04 4.68
N PHE A 84 21.89 -1.00 5.09
CA PHE A 84 22.29 -2.34 5.49
C PHE A 84 21.24 -3.37 5.07
N GLU A 85 21.64 -4.47 4.41
CA GLU A 85 20.72 -5.55 4.07
C GLU A 85 20.50 -6.51 5.26
N PRO A 86 19.25 -6.93 5.55
CA PRO A 86 17.97 -6.29 5.27
C PRO A 86 17.15 -6.05 6.58
N HIS A 87 15.83 -5.84 6.41
CA HIS A 87 14.69 -5.92 7.36
C HIS A 87 13.92 -4.60 7.47
N GLY A 88 12.61 -4.66 7.18
CA GLY A 88 11.72 -3.51 7.05
C GLY A 88 11.38 -3.15 5.60
N GLY A 89 10.27 -2.43 5.44
CA GLY A 89 9.64 -2.07 4.17
C GLY A 89 8.13 -2.22 4.29
N ILE A 90 7.37 -2.11 3.20
CA ILE A 90 6.03 -2.71 3.20
C ILE A 90 6.19 -4.24 3.07
N ASP A 91 6.47 -4.89 4.19
CA ASP A 91 6.59 -6.34 4.32
C ASP A 91 5.60 -6.93 5.36
N GLY A 92 4.76 -6.10 5.98
CA GLY A 92 3.77 -6.55 6.95
C GLY A 92 4.35 -6.96 8.31
N SER A 93 5.63 -6.66 8.60
CA SER A 93 6.25 -6.93 9.90
C SER A 93 5.50 -6.28 11.05
N ILE A 94 4.75 -5.20 10.81
CA ILE A 94 3.91 -4.52 11.81
C ILE A 94 2.90 -5.45 12.50
N ALA A 95 2.51 -6.56 11.87
CA ALA A 95 1.67 -7.59 12.46
C ALA A 95 2.28 -8.25 13.72
N PHE A 96 3.59 -8.12 13.92
CA PHE A 96 4.34 -8.65 15.06
C PHE A 96 4.79 -7.55 16.04
N GLU A 97 4.56 -6.27 15.73
CA GLU A 97 5.19 -5.12 16.40
C GLU A 97 4.23 -4.28 17.26
N LEU A 98 2.97 -4.71 17.40
CA LEU A 98 1.91 -3.96 18.08
C LEU A 98 2.16 -3.67 19.57
N GLN A 99 3.21 -4.25 20.14
CA GLN A 99 3.58 -4.16 21.56
C GLN A 99 5.00 -3.56 21.78
N ASN A 100 5.63 -3.01 20.74
CA ASN A 100 6.99 -2.44 20.84
C ASN A 100 7.04 -1.03 21.49
N GLY A 101 5.88 -0.37 21.65
CA GLY A 101 5.78 0.99 22.20
C GLY A 101 5.84 2.11 21.16
N GLU A 102 6.22 1.82 19.91
CA GLU A 102 6.16 2.77 18.79
C GLU A 102 4.78 2.76 18.10
N ASN A 103 4.14 1.59 18.06
CA ASN A 103 2.86 1.34 17.39
C ASN A 103 1.64 1.57 18.29
N ILE A 104 1.59 2.70 19.02
CA ILE A 104 0.50 3.00 19.96
C ILE A 104 -0.81 3.36 19.24
N GLY A 105 -1.89 2.63 19.57
CA GLY A 105 -3.28 2.93 19.22
C GLY A 105 -4.02 1.71 18.64
N ALA A 106 -5.32 1.59 18.93
CA ALA A 106 -6.14 0.44 18.50
C ALA A 106 -6.24 0.28 16.97
N GLY A 107 -5.97 1.35 16.20
CA GLY A 107 -6.07 1.37 14.74
C GLY A 107 -5.22 0.32 14.03
N PHE A 108 -4.02 0.00 14.53
CA PHE A 108 -3.19 -1.04 13.93
C PHE A 108 -3.83 -2.42 14.05
N GLU A 109 -4.32 -2.78 15.24
CA GLU A 109 -4.98 -4.06 15.48
C GLU A 109 -6.29 -4.17 14.70
N THR A 110 -7.13 -3.13 14.64
CA THR A 110 -8.36 -3.16 13.84
C THR A 110 -8.06 -3.28 12.35
N SER A 111 -7.06 -2.54 11.83
CA SER A 111 -6.66 -2.62 10.42
C SER A 111 -6.16 -4.00 10.02
N LEU A 112 -5.27 -4.60 10.82
CA LEU A 112 -4.73 -5.94 10.57
C LEU A 112 -5.81 -7.03 10.69
N ASN A 113 -6.76 -6.90 11.62
CA ASN A 113 -7.91 -7.79 11.70
C ASN A 113 -8.77 -7.70 10.43
N THR A 114 -9.06 -6.50 9.91
CA THR A 114 -9.78 -6.34 8.65
C THR A 114 -9.02 -6.96 7.48
N TYR A 115 -7.73 -6.64 7.31
CA TYR A 115 -6.88 -7.23 6.27
C TYR A 115 -6.79 -8.77 6.37
N SER A 116 -6.83 -9.34 7.59
CA SER A 116 -6.78 -10.80 7.82
C SER A 116 -7.90 -11.57 7.12
N SER A 117 -9.04 -10.94 6.84
CA SER A 117 -10.16 -11.55 6.13
C SER A 117 -9.83 -11.82 4.65
N PHE A 118 -9.23 -10.84 3.98
CA PHE A 118 -8.80 -10.87 2.57
C PHE A 118 -7.52 -11.71 2.35
N PHE A 119 -6.60 -11.71 3.32
CA PHE A 119 -5.31 -12.42 3.30
C PHE A 119 -5.42 -13.84 2.74
N ASN A 120 -4.57 -14.23 1.78
CA ASN A 120 -4.53 -15.59 1.24
C ASN A 120 -3.23 -15.87 0.46
N SER A 121 -3.04 -17.08 -0.08
CA SER A 121 -1.81 -17.50 -0.79
C SER A 121 -1.56 -16.82 -2.15
N ARG A 122 -2.39 -15.85 -2.53
CA ARG A 122 -2.27 -14.98 -3.72
C ARG A 122 -2.47 -13.49 -3.38
N LEU A 123 -2.56 -13.13 -2.08
CA LEU A 123 -2.72 -11.75 -1.61
C LEU A 123 -2.10 -11.63 -0.20
N SER A 124 -0.92 -11.02 -0.15
CA SER A 124 -0.10 -10.80 1.04
C SER A 124 -0.62 -9.65 1.91
N VAL A 125 -0.27 -9.64 3.19
CA VAL A 125 -0.59 -8.55 4.14
C VAL A 125 0.05 -7.25 3.68
N SER A 126 1.30 -7.32 3.28
CA SER A 126 2.08 -6.23 2.70
C SER A 126 1.41 -5.61 1.48
N ASP A 127 0.93 -6.40 0.51
CA ASP A 127 0.15 -5.85 -0.62
C ASP A 127 -1.18 -5.20 -0.16
N MET A 128 -1.82 -5.71 0.90
CA MET A 128 -3.04 -5.10 1.47
C MET A 128 -2.77 -3.83 2.28
N ILE A 129 -1.62 -3.70 2.94
CA ILE A 129 -1.19 -2.46 3.61
C ILE A 129 -0.97 -1.37 2.55
N ALA A 130 -0.26 -1.68 1.47
CA ALA A 130 -0.09 -0.78 0.33
C ALA A 130 -1.42 -0.45 -0.37
N LEU A 131 -2.33 -1.42 -0.50
CA LEU A 131 -3.68 -1.17 -1.02
C LEU A 131 -4.51 -0.29 -0.07
N GLY A 132 -4.35 -0.45 1.24
CA GLY A 132 -5.00 0.36 2.26
C GLY A 132 -4.64 1.84 2.15
N VAL A 133 -3.36 2.15 1.87
CA VAL A 133 -2.90 3.51 1.54
C VAL A 133 -3.62 4.03 0.28
N TYR A 134 -3.56 3.30 -0.84
CA TYR A 134 -4.24 3.68 -2.09
C TYR A 134 -5.74 3.95 -1.89
N ALA A 135 -6.43 3.01 -1.22
CA ALA A 135 -7.87 3.06 -1.00
C ALA A 135 -8.27 4.21 -0.09
N SER A 136 -7.48 4.50 0.95
CA SER A 136 -7.73 5.63 1.85
C SER A 136 -7.55 6.96 1.13
N VAL A 137 -6.46 7.12 0.37
CA VAL A 137 -6.20 8.34 -0.38
C VAL A 137 -7.30 8.60 -1.42
N ARG A 138 -7.69 7.60 -2.24
CA ARG A 138 -8.77 7.76 -3.22
C ARG A 138 -10.16 7.91 -2.58
N GLY A 139 -10.46 7.15 -1.53
CA GLY A 139 -11.75 7.19 -0.83
C GLY A 139 -12.04 8.54 -0.16
N CYS A 140 -10.99 9.28 0.21
CA CYS A 140 -11.04 10.63 0.77
C CYS A 140 -10.81 11.74 -0.28
N GLY A 141 -11.00 11.45 -1.58
CA GLY A 141 -10.89 12.45 -2.66
C GLY A 141 -9.46 12.84 -3.08
N GLY A 142 -8.44 12.23 -2.48
CA GLY A 142 -7.02 12.42 -2.80
C GLY A 142 -6.60 11.78 -4.12
N PRO A 143 -5.32 11.90 -4.52
CA PRO A 143 -4.86 11.51 -5.84
C PRO A 143 -4.85 9.99 -6.07
N VAL A 144 -4.76 9.56 -7.32
CA VAL A 144 -4.31 8.19 -7.63
C VAL A 144 -2.86 8.06 -7.17
N VAL A 145 -2.63 7.18 -6.19
CA VAL A 145 -1.32 6.66 -5.84
C VAL A 145 -1.07 5.43 -6.72
N PRO A 146 -0.17 5.48 -7.72
CA PRO A 146 0.09 4.33 -8.56
C PRO A 146 0.71 3.21 -7.71
N MET A 147 0.22 1.99 -7.88
CA MET A 147 0.58 0.86 -7.03
C MET A 147 1.05 -0.33 -7.87
N ARG A 148 2.18 -0.92 -7.49
CA ARG A 148 2.63 -2.26 -7.90
C ARG A 148 2.24 -3.29 -6.84
N GLY A 149 2.15 -4.56 -7.19
CA GLY A 149 1.92 -5.70 -6.28
C GLY A 149 3.10 -6.68 -6.25
N GLY A 150 2.96 -7.76 -5.48
CA GLY A 150 3.97 -8.82 -5.35
C GLY A 150 4.83 -8.72 -4.10
N ARG A 151 4.42 -7.97 -3.08
CA ARG A 151 5.16 -7.87 -1.80
C ARG A 151 5.11 -9.20 -1.04
N VAL A 152 6.21 -9.49 -0.34
CA VAL A 152 6.42 -10.73 0.40
C VAL A 152 6.27 -10.46 1.89
N ASP A 153 5.39 -11.20 2.56
CA ASP A 153 5.14 -11.02 4.00
C ASP A 153 6.32 -11.49 4.86
N ALA A 154 6.71 -10.64 5.80
CA ALA A 154 7.62 -10.95 6.88
C ALA A 154 7.07 -12.07 7.77
N THR A 155 7.97 -12.87 8.33
CA THR A 155 7.62 -13.99 9.23
C THR A 155 7.84 -13.67 10.72
N ALA A 156 8.38 -12.48 11.02
CA ALA A 156 8.68 -11.95 12.35
C ALA A 156 8.66 -10.41 12.32
N ALA A 157 8.83 -9.77 13.48
CA ALA A 157 8.98 -8.32 13.59
C ALA A 157 10.27 -7.80 12.94
N GLY A 158 10.22 -6.57 12.42
CA GLY A 158 11.39 -5.82 11.98
C GLY A 158 12.13 -5.11 13.14
N PRO A 159 13.13 -4.29 12.83
CA PRO A 159 13.80 -3.44 13.81
C PRO A 159 12.88 -2.29 14.25
N MET A 160 13.03 -1.82 15.49
CA MET A 160 12.39 -0.56 15.91
C MET A 160 13.03 0.64 15.20
N GLY A 161 12.30 1.74 15.12
CA GLY A 161 12.84 3.01 14.63
C GLY A 161 11.81 3.95 14.01
N VAL A 162 10.52 3.78 14.27
CA VAL A 162 9.44 4.65 13.77
C VAL A 162 9.64 6.08 14.29
N PRO A 163 9.54 7.14 13.45
CA PRO A 163 9.62 8.52 13.92
C PRO A 163 8.59 8.87 15.00
N GLN A 164 9.07 9.43 16.12
CA GLN A 164 8.25 9.73 17.30
C GLN A 164 7.96 11.24 17.42
N PRO A 165 6.81 11.65 17.99
CA PRO A 165 6.42 13.07 18.01
C PRO A 165 7.35 13.97 18.83
N GLN A 166 8.12 13.41 19.77
CA GLN A 166 9.14 14.13 20.56
C GLN A 166 10.52 14.27 19.88
N ASN A 167 10.71 13.75 18.66
CA ASN A 167 12.04 13.72 18.05
C ASN A 167 12.54 15.12 17.65
N ALA A 168 13.84 15.36 17.84
CA ALA A 168 14.49 16.58 17.37
C ALA A 168 14.65 16.55 15.84
N GLN A 169 14.77 17.74 15.22
CA GLN A 169 14.88 17.89 13.76
C GLN A 169 15.93 16.97 13.11
N GLY A 170 17.12 16.86 13.70
CA GLY A 170 18.19 15.99 13.20
C GLY A 170 17.87 14.50 13.30
N ILE A 171 17.08 14.08 14.29
CA ILE A 171 16.64 12.68 14.44
C ILE A 171 15.63 12.36 13.34
N PHE A 172 14.66 13.25 13.06
CA PHE A 172 13.74 13.08 11.93
C PHE A 172 14.51 12.98 10.60
N VAL A 173 15.43 13.91 10.31
CA VAL A 173 16.23 13.87 9.07
C VAL A 173 17.03 12.56 8.95
N ASN A 174 17.65 12.08 10.03
CA ASN A 174 18.38 10.81 10.01
C ASN A 174 17.46 9.59 9.83
N GLN A 175 16.28 9.57 10.47
CA GLN A 175 15.30 8.48 10.30
C GLN A 175 14.74 8.46 8.87
N PHE A 176 14.43 9.61 8.27
CA PHE A 176 13.98 9.66 6.87
C PHE A 176 15.10 9.28 5.89
N ALA A 177 16.34 9.70 6.13
CA ALA A 177 17.49 9.26 5.34
C ALA A 177 17.69 7.73 5.41
N ARG A 178 17.52 7.12 6.60
CA ARG A 178 17.53 5.65 6.80
C ARG A 178 16.46 4.94 5.96
N MET A 179 15.29 5.54 5.82
CA MET A 179 14.18 5.04 4.99
C MET A 179 14.35 5.32 3.48
N GLY A 180 15.40 6.06 3.06
CA GLY A 180 15.61 6.43 1.65
C GLY A 180 14.92 7.73 1.20
N PHE A 181 14.56 8.60 2.14
CA PHE A 181 13.84 9.85 1.91
C PHE A 181 14.64 11.06 2.43
N ASN A 182 14.71 12.13 1.64
CA ASN A 182 15.41 13.36 2.03
C ASN A 182 14.51 14.32 2.84
N SER A 183 15.03 15.48 3.27
CA SER A 183 14.25 16.44 4.09
C SER A 183 13.05 17.08 3.36
N VAL A 184 13.07 17.16 2.03
CA VAL A 184 11.90 17.60 1.22
C VAL A 184 10.86 16.49 1.20
N ASP A 185 11.29 15.25 0.92
CA ASP A 185 10.43 14.06 0.97
C ASP A 185 9.74 13.90 2.33
N MET A 186 10.48 14.14 3.42
CA MET A 186 9.98 14.13 4.80
C MET A 186 8.82 15.12 5.00
N ILE A 187 9.01 16.39 4.60
CA ILE A 187 7.96 17.42 4.69
C ILE A 187 6.74 17.03 3.85
N GLN A 188 6.97 16.51 2.65
CA GLN A 188 5.91 16.06 1.75
C GLN A 188 5.13 14.88 2.34
N MET A 189 5.82 13.86 2.85
CA MET A 189 5.21 12.66 3.41
C MET A 189 4.41 12.97 4.68
N THR A 190 4.93 13.80 5.59
CA THR A 190 4.18 14.25 6.77
C THR A 190 2.94 15.05 6.38
N ALA A 191 3.02 15.99 5.44
CA ALA A 191 1.84 16.75 4.99
C ALA A 191 0.81 15.89 4.24
N CYS A 192 1.25 14.93 3.43
CA CYS A 192 0.37 13.99 2.73
C CYS A 192 -0.20 12.89 3.64
N GLY A 193 0.44 12.61 4.79
CA GLY A 193 -0.11 11.76 5.84
C GLY A 193 -1.13 12.50 6.69
N HIS A 194 -0.72 13.64 7.25
CA HIS A 194 -1.47 14.42 8.24
C HIS A 194 -2.50 15.40 7.63
N THR A 195 -2.90 15.23 6.37
CA THR A 195 -4.21 15.73 5.90
C THR A 195 -5.35 14.85 6.42
N LEU A 196 -5.10 13.54 6.64
CA LEU A 196 -6.09 12.65 7.22
C LEU A 196 -5.85 12.43 8.72
N GLY A 197 -6.92 12.56 9.49
CA GLY A 197 -6.98 12.17 10.89
C GLY A 197 -6.39 13.17 11.88
N GLY A 198 -5.83 12.64 12.97
CA GLY A 198 -5.53 13.41 14.17
C GLY A 198 -5.07 12.55 15.36
N VAL A 199 -4.96 13.19 16.53
CA VAL A 199 -4.38 12.63 17.75
C VAL A 199 -5.46 12.34 18.80
N HIS A 200 -5.42 11.13 19.38
CA HIS A 200 -6.28 10.72 20.50
C HIS A 200 -5.63 11.08 21.85
N ALA A 201 -6.32 11.87 22.67
CA ALA A 201 -5.88 12.28 24.01
C ALA A 201 -5.65 11.09 24.95
N GLY A 202 -6.46 10.04 24.83
CA GLY A 202 -6.31 8.80 25.61
C GLY A 202 -5.03 8.01 25.32
N ASN A 203 -4.38 8.25 24.17
CA ASN A 203 -3.05 7.69 23.86
C ASN A 203 -1.91 8.72 24.05
N PHE A 204 -2.18 10.00 23.81
CA PHE A 204 -1.17 11.06 23.82
C PHE A 204 -1.63 12.29 24.64
N PRO A 205 -1.83 12.16 25.96
CA PRO A 205 -2.38 13.23 26.82
C PRO A 205 -1.48 14.48 26.93
N ASN A 206 -0.20 14.34 26.56
CA ASN A 206 0.78 15.44 26.51
C ASN A 206 0.73 16.24 25.19
N ILE A 207 -0.13 15.83 24.25
CA ILE A 207 -0.31 16.43 22.92
C ILE A 207 -1.73 17.00 22.81
N VAL A 208 -2.74 16.18 23.09
CA VAL A 208 -4.15 16.60 23.25
C VAL A 208 -4.57 16.33 24.69
N THR A 209 -5.03 17.35 25.41
CA THR A 209 -5.46 17.19 26.80
C THR A 209 -6.84 16.52 26.87
N PRO A 210 -7.07 15.48 27.69
CA PRO A 210 -8.38 14.88 27.86
C PRO A 210 -9.46 15.88 28.27
N GLY A 211 -10.65 15.78 27.68
CA GLY A 211 -11.78 16.69 27.84
C GLY A 211 -11.68 18.00 27.06
N THR A 212 -10.69 18.19 26.18
CA THR A 212 -10.50 19.46 25.43
C THR A 212 -10.86 19.40 23.95
N ALA A 213 -11.12 18.21 23.40
CA ALA A 213 -11.57 18.02 22.02
C ALA A 213 -12.79 17.07 21.97
N PRO A 214 -13.65 17.14 20.94
CA PRO A 214 -14.73 16.15 20.73
C PRO A 214 -14.17 14.72 20.69
N ASP A 215 -14.86 13.78 21.32
CA ASP A 215 -14.47 12.36 21.41
C ASP A 215 -13.02 12.10 21.90
N ASP A 216 -12.43 13.06 22.63
CA ASP A 216 -11.02 13.07 23.01
C ASP A 216 -10.05 12.94 21.81
N TYR A 217 -10.47 13.45 20.64
CA TYR A 217 -9.76 13.36 19.37
C TYR A 217 -9.62 14.75 18.72
N HIS A 218 -8.39 15.13 18.36
CA HIS A 218 -8.12 16.40 17.70
C HIS A 218 -7.46 16.19 16.33
N LEU A 219 -8.14 16.66 15.27
CA LEU A 219 -7.70 16.59 13.88
C LEU A 219 -6.39 17.37 13.63
N PHE A 220 -5.67 16.98 12.58
CA PHE A 220 -4.48 17.68 12.09
C PHE A 220 -4.82 18.93 11.26
N ASP A 221 -5.97 18.98 10.61
CA ASP A 221 -6.57 20.22 10.09
C ASP A 221 -8.05 20.36 10.45
N THR A 222 -8.86 21.01 9.62
CA THR A 222 -10.30 21.25 9.87
C THR A 222 -11.23 20.28 9.15
N THR A 223 -10.68 19.27 8.46
CA THR A 223 -11.44 18.38 7.57
C THR A 223 -11.21 16.90 7.89
N LEU A 224 -11.95 16.02 7.21
CA LEU A 224 -11.71 14.59 7.16
C LEU A 224 -11.24 14.13 5.75
N GLU A 225 -11.15 15.07 4.81
CA GLU A 225 -10.90 14.82 3.39
C GLU A 225 -9.40 14.93 3.07
N PHE A 226 -8.96 14.33 1.97
CA PHE A 226 -7.56 14.41 1.52
C PHE A 226 -7.35 15.68 0.70
N ASP A 227 -7.06 16.79 1.38
CA ASP A 227 -6.85 18.10 0.76
C ASP A 227 -5.63 18.86 1.32
N ASN A 228 -5.40 20.08 0.84
CA ASN A 228 -4.21 20.87 1.16
C ASN A 228 -4.35 21.75 2.43
N ASN A 229 -5.40 21.58 3.26
CA ASN A 229 -5.67 22.41 4.43
C ASN A 229 -4.54 22.36 5.46
N VAL A 230 -3.99 21.19 5.80
CA VAL A 230 -2.82 21.06 6.69
C VAL A 230 -1.67 22.00 6.29
N ALA A 231 -1.38 22.15 4.99
CA ALA A 231 -0.36 23.07 4.48
C ALA A 231 -0.82 24.54 4.47
N VAL A 232 -2.04 24.81 3.97
CA VAL A 232 -2.61 26.17 3.87
C VAL A 232 -2.74 26.83 5.25
N GLN A 233 -3.28 26.10 6.23
CA GLN A 233 -3.52 26.61 7.58
C GLN A 233 -2.21 26.77 8.36
N TYR A 234 -1.24 25.87 8.18
CA TYR A 234 0.09 26.02 8.77
C TYR A 234 0.78 27.29 8.25
N VAL A 235 0.85 27.46 6.93
CA VAL A 235 1.52 28.60 6.29
C VAL A 235 0.84 29.94 6.59
N ASN A 236 -0.49 29.96 6.73
CA ASN A 236 -1.25 31.17 7.08
C ASN A 236 -1.28 31.46 8.60
N GLY A 237 -0.69 30.61 9.45
CA GLY A 237 -0.70 30.77 10.91
C GLY A 237 -2.09 30.58 11.54
N GLN A 238 -2.95 29.78 10.90
CA GLN A 238 -4.33 29.50 11.32
C GLN A 238 -4.55 28.05 11.78
N THR A 239 -3.54 27.18 11.65
CA THR A 239 -3.65 25.76 11.99
C THR A 239 -3.95 25.52 13.46
N THR A 240 -4.84 24.56 13.71
CA THR A 240 -5.14 23.99 15.02
C THR A 240 -4.42 22.66 15.27
N ASN A 241 -3.56 22.21 14.34
CA ASN A 241 -2.87 20.92 14.39
C ASN A 241 -2.19 20.72 15.77
N PRO A 242 -2.53 19.65 16.53
CA PRO A 242 -2.01 19.44 17.87
C PRO A 242 -0.53 19.05 17.88
N LEU A 243 0.07 18.70 16.73
CA LEU A 243 1.52 18.53 16.54
C LEU A 243 2.22 19.82 16.05
N VAL A 244 1.50 20.95 15.96
CA VAL A 244 2.08 22.28 15.67
C VAL A 244 1.88 23.24 16.84
N VAL A 245 0.67 23.26 17.44
CA VAL A 245 0.26 24.21 18.47
C VAL A 245 -0.30 23.50 19.71
N GLY A 246 -0.48 24.25 20.81
CA GLY A 246 -1.11 23.75 22.03
C GLY A 246 -0.14 23.04 22.98
N PRO A 247 -0.61 22.04 23.77
CA PRO A 247 0.19 21.38 24.80
C PRO A 247 1.51 20.76 24.31
N SER A 248 1.51 20.27 23.06
CA SER A 248 2.69 19.68 22.40
C SER A 248 3.91 20.60 22.37
N VAL A 249 3.72 21.92 22.24
CA VAL A 249 4.83 22.89 22.21
C VAL A 249 5.51 22.97 23.58
N ALA A 250 4.75 22.87 24.67
CA ALA A 250 5.28 22.88 26.03
C ALA A 250 5.89 21.54 26.45
N SER A 251 5.50 20.43 25.81
CA SER A 251 6.01 19.08 26.04
C SER A 251 7.04 18.61 24.99
N THR A 252 7.50 19.53 24.13
CA THR A 252 8.42 19.28 22.99
C THR A 252 8.01 18.09 22.12
N ARG A 253 6.70 17.98 21.84
CA ARG A 253 6.05 16.94 21.02
C ARG A 253 5.38 17.49 19.76
N ASN A 254 5.75 18.70 19.36
CA ASN A 254 5.23 19.41 18.20
C ASN A 254 6.00 19.03 16.92
N SER A 255 5.95 17.75 16.54
CA SER A 255 6.69 17.18 15.40
C SER A 255 6.43 17.88 14.07
N ASP A 256 5.19 18.21 13.77
CA ASP A 256 4.81 18.79 12.47
C ASP A 256 5.39 20.19 12.31
N PHE A 257 5.45 20.96 13.40
CA PHE A 257 6.18 22.23 13.42
C PHE A 257 7.68 22.04 13.13
N VAL A 258 8.31 21.03 13.74
CA VAL A 258 9.74 20.72 13.57
C VAL A 258 10.04 20.23 12.14
N VAL A 259 9.20 19.35 11.60
CA VAL A 259 9.31 18.83 10.23
C VAL A 259 9.11 19.95 9.22
N PHE A 260 7.97 20.64 9.22
CA PHE A 260 7.64 21.67 8.22
C PHE A 260 8.63 22.85 8.23
N ASN A 261 9.20 23.20 9.39
CA ASN A 261 10.21 24.25 9.52
C ASN A 261 11.65 23.79 9.21
N THR A 262 11.88 22.50 8.89
CA THR A 262 13.22 21.96 8.61
C THR A 262 13.95 22.72 7.49
N ASP A 263 13.23 23.12 6.44
CA ASP A 263 13.75 23.90 5.32
C ASP A 263 13.39 25.40 5.38
N LYS A 264 12.93 25.89 6.55
CA LYS A 264 12.38 27.25 6.79
C LYS A 264 11.05 27.49 6.05
N ASN A 265 10.21 26.46 6.03
CA ASN A 265 8.90 26.44 5.38
C ASN A 265 8.99 26.71 3.87
N VAL A 266 9.95 26.13 3.14
CA VAL A 266 10.05 26.26 1.68
C VAL A 266 9.11 25.26 1.00
N THR A 267 9.24 23.97 1.33
CA THR A 267 8.45 22.87 0.75
C THR A 267 6.98 22.97 1.13
N ILE A 268 6.66 23.15 2.42
CA ILE A 268 5.27 23.25 2.87
C ILE A 268 4.52 24.45 2.25
N LYS A 269 5.23 25.50 1.82
CA LYS A 269 4.63 26.63 1.08
C LYS A 269 4.22 26.27 -0.33
N THR A 270 4.96 25.42 -1.06
CA THR A 270 4.55 24.98 -2.41
C THR A 270 3.30 24.11 -2.34
N MET A 271 3.20 23.30 -1.27
CA MET A 271 2.06 22.43 -0.97
C MET A 271 0.78 23.20 -0.59
N THR A 272 0.82 24.52 -0.44
CA THR A 272 -0.41 25.34 -0.33
C THR A 272 -1.22 25.41 -1.62
N ASN A 273 -0.64 25.07 -2.78
CA ASN A 273 -1.40 24.89 -4.01
C ASN A 273 -1.99 23.48 -4.09
N ALA A 274 -3.31 23.37 -4.28
CA ALA A 274 -4.02 22.09 -4.31
C ALA A 274 -3.56 21.14 -5.43
N GLN A 275 -3.24 21.64 -6.63
CA GLN A 275 -2.75 20.80 -7.73
C GLN A 275 -1.33 20.26 -7.43
N THR A 276 -0.45 21.11 -6.89
CA THR A 276 0.88 20.71 -6.41
C THR A 276 0.75 19.67 -5.31
N PHE A 277 -0.06 19.91 -4.28
CA PHE A 277 -0.32 18.96 -3.20
C PHE A 277 -0.74 17.59 -3.73
N GLN A 278 -1.78 17.53 -4.57
CA GLN A 278 -2.28 16.28 -5.16
C GLN A 278 -1.20 15.56 -5.99
N SER A 279 -0.41 16.28 -6.80
CA SER A 279 0.69 15.68 -7.58
C SER A 279 1.86 15.18 -6.71
N VAL A 280 2.18 15.89 -5.64
CA VAL A 280 3.21 15.53 -4.66
C VAL A 280 2.78 14.29 -3.88
N CYS A 281 1.55 14.27 -3.36
CA CYS A 281 1.03 13.16 -2.58
C CYS A 281 0.89 11.87 -3.39
N SER A 282 0.54 11.95 -4.67
CA SER A 282 0.60 10.81 -5.60
C SER A 282 1.99 10.17 -5.62
N SER A 283 3.05 10.98 -5.77
CA SER A 283 4.43 10.54 -5.92
C SER A 283 5.06 10.06 -4.61
N ILE A 284 4.94 10.83 -3.51
CA ILE A 284 5.59 10.48 -2.24
C ILE A 284 4.94 9.26 -1.58
N LEU A 285 3.61 9.12 -1.67
CA LEU A 285 2.91 7.95 -1.14
C LEU A 285 3.12 6.72 -2.02
N GLN A 286 3.34 6.87 -3.34
CA GLN A 286 3.80 5.76 -4.18
C GLN A 286 5.18 5.26 -3.70
N ARG A 287 6.15 6.17 -3.55
CA ARG A 287 7.49 5.80 -3.07
C ARG A 287 7.45 5.15 -1.69
N MET A 288 6.59 5.64 -0.79
CA MET A 288 6.34 5.01 0.51
C MET A 288 5.87 3.56 0.34
N ILE A 289 4.82 3.29 -0.45
CA ILE A 289 4.29 1.92 -0.59
C ILE A 289 5.17 0.99 -1.44
N GLU A 290 6.08 1.54 -2.25
CA GLU A 290 7.05 0.79 -3.07
C GLU A 290 8.41 0.62 -2.37
N THR A 291 8.56 1.09 -1.13
CA THR A 291 9.75 0.83 -0.31
C THR A 291 9.72 -0.62 0.17
N VAL A 292 10.55 -1.46 -0.44
CA VAL A 292 10.68 -2.91 -0.18
C VAL A 292 12.15 -3.34 -0.28
N PRO A 293 12.54 -4.50 0.29
CA PRO A 293 13.88 -5.04 0.11
C PRO A 293 14.25 -5.23 -1.39
N PRO A 294 15.49 -4.92 -1.83
CA PRO A 294 15.89 -5.00 -3.25
C PRO A 294 15.73 -6.39 -3.90
N THR A 295 15.59 -7.44 -3.10
CA THR A 295 15.35 -8.83 -3.52
C THR A 295 13.87 -9.15 -3.80
N VAL A 296 12.95 -8.21 -3.57
CA VAL A 296 11.50 -8.37 -3.81
C VAL A 296 11.12 -7.72 -5.15
N PRO A 297 10.93 -8.48 -6.23
CA PRO A 297 10.52 -7.93 -7.52
C PRO A 297 9.03 -7.57 -7.50
N LEU A 298 8.73 -6.27 -7.45
CA LEU A 298 7.38 -5.76 -7.65
C LEU A 298 6.94 -5.87 -9.12
N SER A 299 5.62 -5.98 -9.33
CA SER A 299 5.01 -6.01 -10.67
C SER A 299 5.14 -4.68 -11.44
N ASP A 300 4.67 -4.64 -12.67
CA ASP A 300 4.24 -3.37 -13.28
C ASP A 300 3.13 -2.70 -12.45
N ILE A 301 2.92 -1.39 -12.66
CA ILE A 301 1.84 -0.65 -11.99
C ILE A 301 0.50 -1.28 -12.39
N ILE A 302 -0.29 -1.70 -11.40
CA ILE A 302 -1.54 -2.42 -11.58
C ILE A 302 -2.51 -1.55 -12.38
N GLN A 303 -2.98 -2.08 -13.51
CA GLN A 303 -3.98 -1.46 -14.38
C GLN A 303 -5.27 -2.30 -14.37
N PRO A 304 -6.45 -1.67 -14.44
CA PRO A 304 -7.71 -2.39 -14.53
C PRO A 304 -7.81 -3.11 -15.88
N TYR A 305 -8.07 -4.41 -15.87
CA TYR A 305 -8.28 -5.17 -17.11
C TYR A 305 -9.51 -4.66 -17.87
N GLU A 306 -9.34 -4.36 -19.16
CA GLU A 306 -10.43 -4.10 -20.11
C GLU A 306 -11.41 -5.28 -20.22
N VAL A 307 -10.85 -6.50 -20.25
CA VAL A 307 -11.58 -7.77 -20.18
C VAL A 307 -10.81 -8.75 -19.30
N LYS A 308 -11.46 -9.35 -18.30
CA LYS A 308 -10.88 -10.33 -17.37
C LYS A 308 -11.82 -11.54 -17.19
N PRO A 309 -11.37 -12.78 -17.39
CA PRO A 309 -12.12 -13.96 -16.97
C PRO A 309 -12.18 -14.08 -15.45
N ALA A 310 -13.33 -14.46 -14.90
CA ALA A 310 -13.54 -14.59 -13.46
C ALA A 310 -14.28 -15.89 -13.11
N GLY A 311 -13.77 -16.64 -12.12
CA GLY A 311 -14.42 -17.85 -11.61
C GLY A 311 -14.58 -18.97 -12.64
N LEU A 312 -13.63 -19.14 -13.56
CA LEU A 312 -13.66 -20.19 -14.57
C LEU A 312 -13.67 -21.59 -13.94
N GLN A 313 -14.56 -22.46 -14.42
CA GLN A 313 -14.67 -23.85 -13.99
C GLN A 313 -14.95 -24.78 -15.17
N LEU A 314 -14.23 -25.91 -15.21
CA LEU A 314 -14.59 -27.07 -16.02
C LEU A 314 -15.27 -28.11 -15.10
N THR A 315 -16.35 -28.73 -15.55
CA THR A 315 -17.06 -29.79 -14.80
C THR A 315 -17.30 -30.99 -15.71
N LEU A 316 -16.82 -32.17 -15.30
CA LEU A 316 -17.00 -33.40 -16.08
C LEU A 316 -18.45 -33.92 -15.91
N LEU A 317 -19.18 -34.06 -17.01
CA LEU A 317 -20.59 -34.46 -17.05
C LEU A 317 -20.80 -35.77 -17.82
N SER A 318 -22.02 -36.33 -17.67
CA SER A 318 -22.56 -37.38 -18.56
C SER A 318 -21.62 -38.59 -18.73
N GLY A 319 -21.01 -39.05 -17.64
CA GLY A 319 -20.10 -40.22 -17.66
C GLY A 319 -18.79 -39.98 -18.40
N GLY A 320 -18.30 -38.72 -18.44
CA GLY A 320 -17.04 -38.37 -19.09
C GLY A 320 -17.15 -38.12 -20.59
N THR A 321 -18.37 -37.88 -21.08
CA THR A 321 -18.65 -37.60 -22.51
C THR A 321 -18.81 -36.11 -22.81
N GLN A 322 -19.11 -35.29 -21.79
CA GLN A 322 -19.21 -33.83 -21.89
C GLN A 322 -18.41 -33.16 -20.78
N ILE A 323 -17.94 -31.95 -21.04
CA ILE A 323 -17.36 -31.04 -20.05
C ILE A 323 -18.17 -29.75 -20.12
N GLN A 324 -18.79 -29.35 -19.00
CA GLN A 324 -19.36 -28.01 -18.89
C GLN A 324 -18.24 -27.02 -18.61
N PHE A 325 -18.14 -25.99 -19.43
CA PHE A 325 -17.30 -24.81 -19.18
C PHE A 325 -18.20 -23.64 -18.78
N SER A 326 -17.92 -23.07 -17.61
CA SER A 326 -18.70 -21.97 -17.04
C SER A 326 -17.80 -20.95 -16.32
N GLY A 327 -18.34 -19.76 -16.09
CA GLY A 327 -17.67 -18.65 -15.41
C GLY A 327 -18.32 -17.32 -15.76
N ASP A 328 -17.63 -16.23 -15.48
CA ASP A 328 -17.98 -14.88 -15.90
C ASP A 328 -16.86 -14.24 -16.73
N ILE A 329 -17.24 -13.36 -17.65
CA ILE A 329 -16.34 -12.38 -18.26
C ILE A 329 -16.64 -11.01 -17.64
N ARG A 330 -15.66 -10.43 -16.94
CA ARG A 330 -15.70 -9.04 -16.49
C ARG A 330 -15.26 -8.14 -17.64
N VAL A 331 -16.07 -7.16 -17.99
CA VAL A 331 -15.78 -6.11 -18.98
C VAL A 331 -15.73 -4.77 -18.27
N ARG A 332 -14.68 -3.99 -18.49
CA ARG A 332 -14.58 -2.59 -18.04
C ARG A 332 -15.55 -1.72 -18.83
N THR A 333 -16.40 -0.97 -18.13
CA THR A 333 -17.43 -0.10 -18.74
C THR A 333 -17.18 1.40 -18.56
N THR A 334 -16.05 1.77 -17.96
CA THR A 334 -15.58 3.16 -17.84
C THR A 334 -15.29 3.78 -19.21
N VAL A 335 -14.71 3.01 -20.13
CA VAL A 335 -14.33 3.47 -21.48
C VAL A 335 -15.38 3.16 -22.56
N ARG A 336 -16.28 2.20 -22.30
CA ARG A 336 -17.40 1.79 -23.17
C ARG A 336 -18.65 1.62 -22.31
N SER A 337 -19.69 2.42 -22.49
CA SER A 337 -20.85 2.34 -21.59
C SER A 337 -21.55 0.99 -21.70
N ALA A 338 -22.02 0.45 -20.58
CA ALA A 338 -22.77 -0.81 -20.56
C ALA A 338 -23.99 -0.80 -21.50
N SER A 339 -24.63 0.37 -21.69
CA SER A 339 -25.76 0.54 -22.61
C SER A 339 -25.38 0.57 -24.10
N GLN A 340 -24.09 0.61 -24.42
CA GLN A 340 -23.57 0.49 -25.79
C GLN A 340 -23.20 -0.96 -26.16
N ILE A 341 -23.15 -1.88 -25.19
CA ILE A 341 -22.82 -3.29 -25.44
C ILE A 341 -24.09 -4.06 -25.80
N ALA A 342 -24.15 -4.62 -27.01
CA ALA A 342 -25.26 -5.46 -27.47
C ALA A 342 -25.07 -6.94 -27.09
N THR A 343 -23.88 -7.49 -27.27
CA THR A 343 -23.54 -8.86 -26.83
C THR A 343 -22.07 -8.97 -26.41
N VAL A 344 -21.79 -9.85 -25.45
CA VAL A 344 -20.44 -10.40 -25.21
C VAL A 344 -20.46 -11.89 -25.52
N GLN A 345 -19.44 -12.39 -26.21
CA GLN A 345 -19.34 -13.78 -26.64
C GLN A 345 -17.90 -14.28 -26.50
N LEU A 346 -17.70 -15.57 -26.23
CA LEU A 346 -16.38 -16.20 -26.26
C LEU A 346 -16.24 -16.93 -27.60
N THR A 347 -15.07 -16.85 -28.24
CA THR A 347 -14.67 -17.73 -29.34
C THR A 347 -13.51 -18.59 -28.86
N TYR A 348 -13.70 -19.91 -28.80
CA TYR A 348 -12.74 -20.83 -28.20
C TYR A 348 -11.98 -21.69 -29.23
N LYS A 349 -10.83 -22.22 -28.81
CA LYS A 349 -10.07 -23.25 -29.52
C LYS A 349 -10.25 -24.59 -28.82
N ASP A 350 -10.36 -25.67 -29.60
CA ASP A 350 -10.37 -27.04 -29.07
C ASP A 350 -9.05 -27.39 -28.37
N ARG A 351 -8.98 -28.55 -27.70
CA ARG A 351 -7.80 -29.01 -26.95
C ARG A 351 -6.49 -29.10 -27.74
N THR A 352 -6.56 -29.12 -29.08
CA THR A 352 -5.37 -29.14 -29.97
C THR A 352 -4.92 -27.75 -30.40
N GLY A 353 -5.62 -26.70 -29.95
CA GLY A 353 -5.48 -25.33 -30.46
C GLY A 353 -6.22 -25.11 -31.80
N GLY A 354 -7.01 -26.09 -32.24
CA GLY A 354 -7.78 -26.02 -33.48
C GLY A 354 -9.12 -25.28 -33.33
N SER A 355 -9.78 -25.08 -34.47
CA SER A 355 -11.15 -24.55 -34.57
C SER A 355 -12.14 -25.61 -35.10
N ALA A 356 -11.92 -26.89 -34.77
CA ALA A 356 -12.70 -28.01 -35.33
C ALA A 356 -14.11 -28.16 -34.72
N CYS A 357 -14.51 -27.24 -33.83
CA CYS A 357 -15.78 -27.17 -33.10
C CYS A 357 -16.91 -26.40 -33.84
N GLY A 358 -16.80 -26.21 -35.16
CA GLY A 358 -17.81 -25.48 -35.94
C GLY A 358 -17.66 -23.97 -35.78
N SER A 359 -18.63 -23.30 -35.14
CA SER A 359 -18.50 -21.87 -34.81
C SER A 359 -17.64 -21.62 -33.56
N CYS A 360 -17.39 -22.64 -32.74
CA CYS A 360 -16.62 -22.55 -31.49
C CYS A 360 -17.02 -21.35 -30.60
N SER A 361 -18.32 -21.03 -30.55
CA SER A 361 -18.86 -19.80 -29.98
C SER A 361 -19.69 -20.08 -28.72
N ILE A 362 -19.46 -19.33 -27.64
CA ILE A 362 -20.27 -19.36 -26.41
C ILE A 362 -20.88 -17.99 -26.18
N THR A 363 -22.21 -17.91 -26.14
CA THR A 363 -22.95 -16.69 -25.78
C THR A 363 -22.95 -16.48 -24.27
N THR A 364 -22.89 -15.22 -23.84
CA THR A 364 -22.99 -14.84 -22.42
C THR A 364 -24.32 -14.14 -22.11
N SER A 365 -24.62 -13.98 -20.82
CA SER A 365 -25.74 -13.18 -20.28
C SER A 365 -25.22 -12.23 -19.21
N VAL A 366 -25.76 -11.01 -19.10
CA VAL A 366 -25.38 -10.07 -18.03
C VAL A 366 -25.69 -10.69 -16.66
N SER A 367 -24.69 -10.78 -15.78
CA SER A 367 -24.79 -11.38 -14.43
C SER A 367 -24.73 -10.35 -13.30
N GLY A 368 -24.17 -9.16 -13.55
CA GLY A 368 -24.15 -8.06 -12.58
C GLY A 368 -23.25 -6.90 -13.00
N THR A 369 -23.16 -5.87 -12.16
CA THR A 369 -22.27 -4.72 -12.34
C THR A 369 -21.49 -4.44 -11.05
N ALA A 370 -20.32 -3.84 -11.16
CA ALA A 370 -19.47 -3.43 -10.04
C ALA A 370 -18.79 -2.09 -10.32
N ASN A 371 -18.31 -1.41 -9.28
CA ASN A 371 -17.55 -0.17 -9.41
C ASN A 371 -16.35 -0.16 -8.45
N GLY A 372 -15.24 0.44 -8.89
CA GLY A 372 -14.10 0.88 -8.09
C GLY A 372 -14.28 2.34 -7.63
N PHE A 373 -13.17 3.05 -7.39
CA PHE A 373 -13.21 4.51 -7.18
C PHE A 373 -13.35 5.28 -8.50
N ASP A 374 -12.59 4.88 -9.52
CA ASP A 374 -12.49 5.55 -10.82
C ASP A 374 -13.11 4.74 -11.98
N ASP A 375 -13.55 3.51 -11.71
CA ASP A 375 -13.88 2.52 -12.72
C ASP A 375 -15.24 1.85 -12.51
N SER A 376 -15.88 1.46 -13.61
CA SER A 376 -17.09 0.63 -13.62
C SER A 376 -16.88 -0.64 -14.42
N PHE A 377 -17.59 -1.70 -14.07
CA PHE A 377 -17.51 -3.01 -14.69
C PHE A 377 -18.91 -3.63 -14.86
N SER A 378 -19.08 -4.38 -15.95
CA SER A 378 -20.21 -5.27 -16.18
C SER A 378 -19.73 -6.71 -16.32
N PHE A 379 -20.42 -7.64 -15.70
CA PHE A 379 -20.11 -9.06 -15.73
C PHE A 379 -21.10 -9.81 -16.62
N TYR A 380 -20.57 -10.79 -17.34
CA TYR A 380 -21.27 -11.57 -18.35
C TYR A 380 -21.03 -13.06 -18.10
N SER A 381 -21.99 -13.73 -17.46
CA SER A 381 -21.90 -15.15 -17.14
C SER A 381 -22.13 -16.04 -18.35
N PHE A 382 -21.56 -17.24 -18.32
CA PHE A 382 -21.81 -18.28 -19.30
C PHE A 382 -21.77 -19.68 -18.67
N SER A 383 -22.45 -20.62 -19.32
CA SER A 383 -22.30 -22.05 -19.08
C SER A 383 -22.62 -22.79 -20.37
N SER A 384 -21.69 -23.63 -20.84
CA SER A 384 -21.82 -24.36 -22.10
C SER A 384 -21.25 -25.77 -22.00
N ASN A 385 -21.95 -26.76 -22.55
CA ASN A 385 -21.50 -28.15 -22.55
C ASN A 385 -20.71 -28.47 -23.83
N LEU A 386 -19.41 -28.69 -23.67
CA LEU A 386 -18.47 -29.07 -24.73
C LEU A 386 -18.35 -30.60 -24.81
N PRO A 387 -18.12 -31.20 -26.00
CA PRO A 387 -17.77 -32.62 -26.10
C PRO A 387 -16.43 -32.89 -25.41
N ALA A 388 -16.35 -33.88 -24.52
CA ALA A 388 -15.11 -34.20 -23.79
C ALA A 388 -13.97 -34.73 -24.68
N THR A 389 -14.24 -34.97 -25.96
CA THR A 389 -13.27 -35.37 -26.99
C THR A 389 -12.55 -34.18 -27.63
N SER A 390 -13.25 -33.07 -27.87
CA SER A 390 -12.68 -31.83 -28.44
C SER A 390 -12.33 -30.81 -27.37
N SER A 391 -13.17 -30.66 -26.34
CA SER A 391 -12.93 -29.82 -25.17
C SER A 391 -12.48 -28.38 -25.54
N ILE A 392 -11.60 -27.78 -24.75
CA ILE A 392 -11.11 -26.39 -24.89
C ILE A 392 -9.66 -26.25 -24.44
N SER A 393 -8.88 -25.38 -25.09
CA SER A 393 -7.50 -25.01 -24.69
C SER A 393 -7.30 -23.51 -24.43
N SER A 394 -8.12 -22.66 -25.04
CA SER A 394 -8.06 -21.19 -24.90
C SER A 394 -9.29 -20.55 -25.53
N PHE A 395 -9.53 -19.27 -25.23
CA PHE A 395 -10.56 -18.48 -25.89
C PHE A 395 -10.15 -17.01 -26.07
N THR A 396 -10.85 -16.32 -26.96
CA THR A 396 -10.88 -14.86 -27.06
C THR A 396 -12.29 -14.36 -26.70
N VAL A 397 -12.42 -13.09 -26.32
CA VAL A 397 -13.72 -12.46 -26.06
C VAL A 397 -14.03 -11.48 -27.17
N VAL A 398 -15.24 -11.57 -27.72
CA VAL A 398 -15.78 -10.63 -28.72
C VAL A 398 -16.88 -9.80 -28.05
N ILE A 399 -16.73 -8.48 -28.10
CA ILE A 399 -17.73 -7.52 -27.64
C ILE A 399 -18.36 -6.88 -28.88
N THR A 400 -19.68 -6.91 -29.00
CA THR A 400 -20.42 -6.30 -30.10
C THR A 400 -21.20 -5.08 -29.60
N GLY A 401 -20.99 -3.92 -30.23
CA GLY A 401 -21.71 -2.68 -29.94
C GLY A 401 -23.14 -2.67 -30.47
N THR A 402 -23.99 -1.79 -29.92
CA THR A 402 -25.37 -1.56 -30.40
C THR A 402 -25.44 -0.87 -31.77
N ASP A 403 -24.32 -0.34 -32.25
CA ASP A 403 -24.11 0.14 -33.63
C ASP A 403 -23.64 -0.96 -34.61
N GLY A 404 -23.35 -2.17 -34.11
CA GLY A 404 -22.83 -3.29 -34.88
C GLY A 404 -21.30 -3.32 -35.03
N THR A 405 -20.55 -2.44 -34.36
CA THR A 405 -19.09 -2.56 -34.26
C THR A 405 -18.68 -3.75 -33.41
N THR A 406 -17.45 -4.27 -33.59
CA THR A 406 -16.94 -5.41 -32.84
C THR A 406 -15.51 -5.18 -32.35
N GLU A 407 -15.30 -5.32 -31.05
CA GLU A 407 -13.98 -5.38 -30.41
C GLU A 407 -13.64 -6.85 -30.11
N THR A 408 -12.37 -7.24 -30.27
CA THR A 408 -11.89 -8.60 -29.93
C THR A 408 -10.72 -8.52 -28.98
N TYR A 409 -10.86 -9.19 -27.85
CA TYR A 409 -9.86 -9.28 -26.79
C TYR A 409 -9.23 -10.67 -26.82
N ASP A 410 -7.98 -10.70 -27.25
CA ASP A 410 -7.20 -11.92 -27.46
C ASP A 410 -6.10 -12.13 -26.41
N ASN A 411 -6.18 -11.41 -25.29
CA ASN A 411 -5.23 -11.51 -24.18
C ASN A 411 -3.77 -11.31 -24.64
N ASN A 412 -3.51 -10.18 -25.30
CA ASN A 412 -2.22 -9.83 -25.92
C ASN A 412 -1.71 -10.94 -26.86
N ALA A 413 -2.54 -11.30 -27.84
CA ALA A 413 -2.32 -12.37 -28.83
C ALA A 413 -2.12 -13.80 -28.27
N SER A 414 -2.14 -14.01 -26.96
CA SER A 414 -1.91 -15.31 -26.33
C SER A 414 -3.17 -16.18 -26.25
N GLY A 415 -4.35 -15.56 -26.29
CA GLY A 415 -5.63 -16.13 -25.86
C GLY A 415 -5.73 -16.21 -24.34
N PHE A 416 -6.94 -16.18 -23.80
CA PHE A 416 -7.19 -16.52 -22.40
C PHE A 416 -7.02 -18.04 -22.24
N PRO A 417 -6.03 -18.55 -21.49
CA PRO A 417 -5.74 -19.97 -21.42
C PRO A 417 -6.74 -20.72 -20.54
N ILE A 418 -7.01 -21.99 -20.87
CA ILE A 418 -7.75 -22.92 -20.02
C ILE A 418 -7.25 -24.34 -20.31
N GLN A 419 -7.13 -25.19 -19.30
CA GLN A 419 -6.62 -26.56 -19.47
C GLN A 419 -7.64 -27.59 -18.96
N ASP A 420 -7.80 -28.67 -19.72
CA ASP A 420 -8.71 -29.79 -19.42
C ASP A 420 -7.97 -31.07 -19.01
N SER A 421 -6.67 -30.97 -18.70
CA SER A 421 -5.79 -32.08 -18.34
C SER A 421 -5.92 -32.49 -16.88
N VAL A 422 -6.19 -31.53 -15.99
CA VAL A 422 -6.46 -31.73 -14.56
C VAL A 422 -7.61 -30.80 -14.15
N ILE A 423 -8.69 -31.36 -13.59
CA ILE A 423 -9.92 -30.61 -13.27
C ILE A 423 -10.33 -30.92 -11.82
N ALA A 424 -10.50 -29.90 -10.99
CA ALA A 424 -11.09 -30.01 -9.66
C ALA A 424 -12.60 -30.27 -9.79
N LEU A 425 -13.06 -31.44 -9.38
CA LEU A 425 -14.47 -31.80 -9.45
C LEU A 425 -15.21 -31.25 -8.23
N ALA A 426 -15.41 -29.94 -8.19
CA ALA A 426 -16.09 -29.27 -7.08
C ALA A 426 -17.47 -29.86 -6.73
N PRO A 427 -18.35 -30.24 -7.69
CA PRO A 427 -19.65 -30.86 -7.36
C PRO A 427 -19.54 -32.25 -6.72
N GLN A 428 -18.47 -33.01 -7.01
CA GLN A 428 -18.21 -34.34 -6.44
C GLN A 428 -17.41 -34.26 -5.13
N SER A 429 -16.71 -33.14 -4.90
CA SER A 429 -15.93 -32.87 -3.69
C SER A 429 -16.85 -32.42 -2.55
N CYS A 430 -16.45 -32.67 -1.31
CA CYS A 430 -17.26 -32.31 -0.14
C CYS A 430 -16.42 -32.01 1.09
N LEU A 431 -17.01 -31.26 2.02
CA LEU A 431 -16.46 -30.96 3.33
C LEU A 431 -17.45 -31.38 4.42
N SER A 432 -17.13 -32.45 5.14
CA SER A 432 -18.02 -33.05 6.13
C SER A 432 -17.31 -33.19 7.48
N ASN A 433 -17.79 -32.50 8.51
CA ASN A 433 -17.23 -32.52 9.88
C ASN A 433 -15.70 -32.29 9.92
N GLY A 434 -15.19 -31.32 9.16
CA GLY A 434 -13.75 -31.01 9.05
C GLY A 434 -12.96 -31.96 8.14
N ASN A 435 -13.55 -33.04 7.62
CA ASN A 435 -12.91 -33.88 6.60
C ASN A 435 -13.22 -33.32 5.20
N LEU A 436 -12.21 -32.72 4.57
CA LEU A 436 -12.24 -32.26 3.19
C LEU A 436 -11.88 -33.44 2.27
N THR A 437 -12.84 -33.88 1.46
CA THR A 437 -12.62 -34.91 0.44
C THR A 437 -12.72 -34.30 -0.95
N VAL A 438 -11.60 -34.28 -1.67
CA VAL A 438 -11.46 -33.68 -2.99
C VAL A 438 -11.41 -34.77 -4.06
N PHE A 439 -12.21 -34.58 -5.11
CA PHE A 439 -12.17 -35.38 -6.33
C PHE A 439 -11.55 -34.57 -7.48
N ALA A 440 -10.79 -35.26 -8.34
CA ALA A 440 -10.23 -34.70 -9.56
C ALA A 440 -10.54 -35.61 -10.76
N ALA A 441 -10.78 -35.00 -11.92
CA ALA A 441 -10.69 -35.67 -13.21
C ALA A 441 -9.35 -35.30 -13.85
N VAL A 442 -8.56 -36.31 -14.22
CA VAL A 442 -7.26 -36.15 -14.85
C VAL A 442 -7.28 -36.87 -16.19
N HIS A 443 -6.93 -36.18 -17.27
CA HIS A 443 -7.03 -36.75 -18.62
C HIS A 443 -6.05 -37.93 -18.78
N THR A 444 -6.46 -39.02 -19.42
CA THR A 444 -5.67 -40.28 -19.47
C THR A 444 -4.33 -40.20 -20.22
N SER A 445 -4.02 -39.06 -20.85
CA SER A 445 -2.68 -38.77 -21.39
C SER A 445 -1.69 -38.25 -20.35
N VAL A 446 -2.16 -37.84 -19.17
CA VAL A 446 -1.33 -37.34 -18.06
C VAL A 446 -0.82 -38.54 -17.24
N THR A 447 0.49 -38.74 -17.22
CA THR A 447 1.14 -39.89 -16.58
C THR A 447 1.91 -39.56 -15.31
N THR A 448 1.98 -38.27 -14.95
CA THR A 448 2.59 -37.78 -13.71
C THR A 448 1.74 -38.13 -12.47
N PRO A 449 2.35 -38.20 -11.27
CA PRO A 449 1.59 -38.32 -10.02
C PRO A 449 0.57 -37.19 -9.86
N VAL A 450 -0.55 -37.48 -9.20
CA VAL A 450 -1.62 -36.51 -8.93
C VAL A 450 -1.64 -36.18 -7.44
N SER A 451 -1.70 -34.90 -7.09
CA SER A 451 -1.79 -34.44 -5.71
C SER A 451 -2.89 -33.40 -5.53
N VAL A 452 -3.42 -33.31 -4.31
CA VAL A 452 -4.21 -32.17 -3.83
C VAL A 452 -3.34 -31.33 -2.91
N SER A 453 -3.28 -30.02 -3.13
CA SER A 453 -2.78 -29.03 -2.19
C SER A 453 -3.94 -28.48 -1.36
N ILE A 454 -3.71 -28.28 -0.06
CA ILE A 454 -4.65 -27.65 0.86
C ILE A 454 -3.87 -26.56 1.60
N THR A 455 -4.36 -25.32 1.57
CA THR A 455 -3.76 -24.17 2.28
C THR A 455 -4.78 -23.60 3.25
N GLN A 456 -4.44 -23.55 4.54
CA GLN A 456 -5.33 -23.17 5.63
C GLN A 456 -4.81 -21.91 6.34
N LYS A 457 -5.73 -21.08 6.84
CA LYS A 457 -5.42 -20.06 7.85
C LYS A 457 -5.30 -20.73 9.22
N VAL A 458 -4.17 -20.55 9.89
CA VAL A 458 -3.89 -21.08 11.23
C VAL A 458 -3.57 -19.91 12.17
N PRO A 459 -4.28 -19.75 13.31
CA PRO A 459 -3.97 -18.70 14.29
C PRO A 459 -2.52 -18.75 14.75
N ARG A 460 -1.91 -17.58 14.93
CA ARG A 460 -0.56 -17.44 15.51
C ARG A 460 -0.64 -17.38 17.05
N ALA A 461 0.49 -17.13 17.70
CA ALA A 461 0.52 -16.85 19.13
C ALA A 461 -0.30 -15.58 19.46
N ALA A 462 -0.77 -15.48 20.71
CA ALA A 462 -1.55 -14.33 21.16
C ALA A 462 -0.77 -13.01 20.98
N GLY A 463 -1.41 -12.01 20.36
CA GLY A 463 -0.83 -10.70 20.06
C GLY A 463 -0.59 -10.41 18.58
N THR A 464 -0.65 -11.41 17.69
CA THR A 464 -0.58 -11.20 16.22
C THR A 464 -1.95 -11.39 15.57
N PRO A 465 -2.59 -10.34 15.01
CA PRO A 465 -3.93 -10.45 14.43
C PRO A 465 -4.02 -11.30 13.15
N VAL A 466 -2.96 -11.31 12.33
CA VAL A 466 -2.97 -12.05 11.06
C VAL A 466 -2.57 -13.53 11.28
N PRO A 467 -3.38 -14.50 10.82
CA PRO A 467 -3.00 -15.91 10.88
C PRO A 467 -1.75 -16.24 10.03
N ALA A 468 -1.17 -17.40 10.25
CA ALA A 468 -0.23 -18.00 9.31
C ALA A 468 -0.99 -18.75 8.20
N LEU A 469 -0.38 -18.86 7.01
CA LEU A 469 -0.82 -19.84 6.01
C LEU A 469 -0.02 -21.13 6.19
N VAL A 470 -0.72 -22.25 6.31
CA VAL A 470 -0.11 -23.58 6.38
C VAL A 470 -0.60 -24.41 5.19
N SER A 471 0.34 -24.74 4.31
CA SER A 471 0.10 -25.57 3.12
C SER A 471 0.46 -27.03 3.38
N SER A 472 -0.32 -27.95 2.82
CA SER A 472 -0.08 -29.39 2.85
C SER A 472 -0.39 -29.99 1.48
N SER A 473 0.33 -31.04 1.10
CA SER A 473 0.10 -31.78 -0.15
C SER A 473 -0.18 -33.25 0.16
N VAL A 474 -1.19 -33.82 -0.49
CA VAL A 474 -1.62 -35.22 -0.33
C VAL A 474 -1.68 -35.88 -1.70
N ALA A 475 -1.01 -37.02 -1.86
CA ALA A 475 -1.09 -37.82 -3.08
C ALA A 475 -2.53 -38.37 -3.25
N MET A 476 -3.13 -38.18 -4.43
CA MET A 476 -4.49 -38.63 -4.71
C MET A 476 -4.49 -40.06 -5.25
N ILE A 477 -5.51 -40.83 -4.88
CA ILE A 477 -5.65 -42.24 -5.26
C ILE A 477 -6.63 -42.36 -6.42
N LYS A 478 -6.22 -42.98 -7.53
CA LYS A 478 -7.10 -43.32 -8.66
C LYS A 478 -8.21 -44.26 -8.20
N ARG A 479 -9.46 -43.94 -8.54
CA ARG A 479 -10.68 -44.67 -8.15
C ARG A 479 -11.34 -45.38 -9.33
N SER A 480 -11.40 -44.74 -10.48
CA SER A 480 -12.03 -45.24 -11.71
C SER A 480 -11.49 -44.53 -12.95
N THR A 481 -11.94 -44.97 -14.12
CA THR A 481 -11.77 -44.28 -15.41
C THR A 481 -13.15 -44.06 -16.01
N VAL A 482 -13.42 -42.85 -16.50
CA VAL A 482 -14.74 -42.34 -16.88
C VAL A 482 -14.56 -41.51 -18.16
N GLY A 483 -14.94 -42.08 -19.32
CA GLY A 483 -14.61 -41.50 -20.62
C GLY A 483 -13.09 -41.44 -20.84
N GLN A 484 -12.57 -40.25 -21.17
CA GLN A 484 -11.11 -40.01 -21.32
C GLN A 484 -10.44 -39.54 -20.02
N TYR A 485 -11.10 -39.71 -18.86
CA TYR A 485 -10.65 -39.17 -17.58
C TYR A 485 -10.46 -40.24 -16.53
N ASP A 486 -9.29 -40.27 -15.92
CA ASP A 486 -9.06 -40.98 -14.67
C ASP A 486 -9.56 -40.13 -13.50
N ILE A 487 -10.35 -40.77 -12.63
CA ILE A 487 -10.93 -40.12 -11.46
C ILE A 487 -10.04 -40.42 -10.26
N TYR A 488 -9.57 -39.37 -9.62
CA TYR A 488 -8.73 -39.42 -8.42
C TYR A 488 -9.50 -38.86 -7.22
N SER A 489 -9.22 -39.37 -6.01
CA SER A 489 -9.63 -38.67 -4.78
C SER A 489 -8.67 -38.82 -3.62
N ALA A 490 -8.65 -37.79 -2.78
CA ALA A 490 -7.95 -37.74 -1.49
C ALA A 490 -8.87 -37.13 -0.42
N SER A 491 -8.58 -37.42 0.83
CA SER A 491 -9.26 -36.87 2.01
C SER A 491 -8.22 -36.30 2.98
N TYR A 492 -8.51 -35.15 3.57
CA TYR A 492 -7.63 -34.45 4.49
C TYR A 492 -8.44 -33.73 5.57
N THR A 493 -8.01 -33.81 6.83
CA THR A 493 -8.70 -33.15 7.95
C THR A 493 -8.24 -31.70 8.06
N ILE A 494 -9.14 -30.76 7.84
CA ILE A 494 -8.90 -29.32 7.98
C ILE A 494 -9.41 -28.81 9.34
N SER A 495 -8.76 -27.77 9.88
CA SER A 495 -9.16 -27.14 11.15
C SER A 495 -10.34 -26.17 11.01
N SER A 496 -10.48 -25.57 9.82
CA SER A 496 -11.55 -24.62 9.49
C SER A 496 -11.89 -24.66 8.00
N ALA A 497 -13.16 -24.49 7.66
CA ALA A 497 -13.59 -24.26 6.28
C ALA A 497 -13.19 -22.84 5.80
N THR A 498 -13.40 -21.84 6.66
CA THR A 498 -13.30 -20.42 6.33
C THR A 498 -11.86 -20.03 6.01
N GLY A 499 -11.64 -19.53 4.79
CA GLY A 499 -10.33 -19.14 4.30
C GLY A 499 -9.43 -20.32 3.88
N THR A 500 -9.92 -21.55 3.92
CA THR A 500 -9.17 -22.72 3.41
C THR A 500 -9.35 -22.83 1.89
N LYS A 501 -8.22 -22.82 1.18
CA LYS A 501 -8.16 -23.05 -0.26
C LYS A 501 -7.64 -24.44 -0.56
N TYR A 502 -8.12 -25.05 -1.65
CA TYR A 502 -7.59 -26.31 -2.16
C TYR A 502 -7.31 -26.23 -3.66
N GLY A 503 -6.48 -27.12 -4.17
CA GLY A 503 -6.18 -27.24 -5.59
C GLY A 503 -5.68 -28.63 -5.95
N VAL A 504 -5.83 -29.02 -7.20
CA VAL A 504 -5.38 -30.33 -7.69
C VAL A 504 -4.36 -30.15 -8.81
N SER A 505 -3.31 -30.97 -8.78
CA SER A 505 -2.16 -30.81 -9.67
C SER A 505 -1.59 -32.15 -10.14
N SER A 506 -1.01 -32.13 -11.34
CA SER A 506 -0.18 -33.21 -11.87
C SER A 506 0.84 -32.68 -12.87
N GLY A 507 2.14 -32.82 -12.55
CA GLY A 507 3.20 -32.19 -13.33
C GLY A 507 3.03 -30.66 -13.35
N SER A 508 2.95 -30.08 -14.54
CA SER A 508 2.67 -28.66 -14.76
C SER A 508 1.18 -28.31 -14.91
N PHE A 509 0.26 -29.28 -14.81
CA PHE A 509 -1.18 -29.05 -14.92
C PHE A 509 -1.79 -28.81 -13.54
N THR A 510 -2.56 -27.73 -13.39
CA THR A 510 -3.18 -27.31 -12.12
C THR A 510 -4.59 -26.79 -12.34
N ASP A 511 -5.52 -27.18 -11.47
CA ASP A 511 -6.79 -26.49 -11.25
C ASP A 511 -6.94 -26.21 -9.76
N ASP A 512 -6.67 -24.97 -9.36
CA ASP A 512 -6.29 -24.61 -7.99
C ASP A 512 -7.09 -23.44 -7.41
N PHE A 513 -6.71 -23.03 -6.19
CA PHE A 513 -7.27 -21.90 -5.44
C PHE A 513 -8.80 -21.95 -5.23
N LYS A 514 -9.38 -23.15 -5.32
CA LYS A 514 -10.80 -23.41 -5.07
C LYS A 514 -11.12 -23.20 -3.59
N ASP A 515 -12.29 -22.69 -3.29
CA ASP A 515 -12.69 -22.40 -1.90
C ASP A 515 -13.33 -23.63 -1.24
N ALA A 516 -12.86 -24.00 -0.04
CA ALA A 516 -13.44 -25.12 0.69
C ALA A 516 -14.88 -24.82 1.19
N THR A 517 -15.25 -23.54 1.33
CA THR A 517 -16.60 -23.13 1.75
C THR A 517 -17.66 -23.26 0.65
N SER A 518 -17.25 -23.39 -0.62
CA SER A 518 -18.19 -23.59 -1.73
C SER A 518 -18.59 -25.06 -1.94
N LEU A 519 -18.16 -25.97 -1.07
CA LEU A 519 -18.42 -27.40 -1.15
C LEU A 519 -19.62 -27.82 -0.31
N GLY A 520 -20.39 -28.79 -0.82
CA GLY A 520 -21.46 -29.43 -0.07
C GLY A 520 -20.94 -30.32 1.08
N SER A 521 -21.82 -30.63 2.03
CA SER A 521 -21.52 -31.54 3.15
C SER A 521 -21.49 -33.03 2.76
N THR A 522 -21.91 -33.35 1.54
CA THR A 522 -21.94 -34.70 0.96
C THR A 522 -21.32 -34.70 -0.44
N CYS A 523 -20.45 -35.68 -0.71
CA CYS A 523 -19.78 -35.82 -2.00
C CYS A 523 -20.76 -36.39 -3.02
N ALA A 524 -21.13 -35.63 -4.05
CA ALA A 524 -22.08 -36.11 -5.04
C ALA A 524 -21.48 -37.28 -5.86
N PRO A 525 -22.26 -38.27 -6.29
CA PRO A 525 -21.79 -39.29 -7.20
C PRO A 525 -21.45 -38.68 -8.58
N LEU A 526 -20.63 -39.38 -9.35
CA LEU A 526 -20.43 -39.12 -10.79
C LEU A 526 -21.65 -39.58 -11.59
N GLY A 527 -22.77 -38.89 -11.40
CA GLY A 527 -24.06 -39.15 -12.03
C GLY A 527 -24.21 -38.48 -13.41
N THR A 528 -24.97 -39.10 -14.30
CA THR A 528 -25.14 -38.67 -15.70
C THR A 528 -26.24 -37.61 -15.89
N ALA A 529 -26.47 -36.72 -14.92
CA ALA A 529 -27.58 -35.77 -14.94
C ALA A 529 -27.17 -34.37 -14.44
N VAL A 530 -27.73 -33.34 -15.06
CA VAL A 530 -27.50 -31.93 -14.74
C VAL A 530 -28.32 -31.52 -13.50
N PRO A 531 -27.76 -30.81 -12.52
CA PRO A 531 -28.55 -30.17 -11.46
C PRO A 531 -29.31 -28.96 -12.01
N SER A 532 -30.64 -29.00 -11.95
CA SER A 532 -31.49 -27.85 -12.26
C SER A 532 -31.47 -26.81 -11.13
N SER A 533 -31.56 -25.53 -11.49
CA SER A 533 -31.55 -24.41 -10.54
C SER A 533 -32.88 -24.23 -9.81
N SER A 534 -32.87 -24.27 -8.47
CA SER A 534 -33.90 -23.65 -7.62
C SER A 534 -33.39 -23.37 -6.20
N SER A 535 -33.73 -22.22 -5.66
CA SER A 535 -33.34 -21.73 -4.33
C SER A 535 -34.36 -22.06 -3.23
N SER A 536 -33.91 -22.31 -2.00
CA SER A 536 -34.62 -21.88 -0.79
C SER A 536 -33.75 -21.92 0.47
N SER A 537 -34.08 -21.03 1.41
CA SER A 537 -33.50 -20.87 2.74
C SER A 537 -34.35 -21.52 3.83
N SER A 538 -33.76 -21.96 4.93
CA SER A 538 -34.48 -22.12 6.20
C SER A 538 -33.57 -22.02 7.43
N SER A 539 -33.92 -21.10 8.34
CA SER A 539 -33.33 -20.96 9.67
C SER A 539 -33.96 -21.96 10.64
N ALA A 540 -33.25 -22.33 11.71
CA ALA A 540 -33.78 -23.14 12.81
C ALA A 540 -33.49 -22.49 14.17
N THR A 541 -34.54 -21.98 14.81
CA THR A 541 -34.48 -21.40 16.17
C THR A 541 -34.63 -22.49 17.22
N SER A 542 -33.82 -22.47 18.28
CA SER A 542 -34.06 -23.28 19.48
C SER A 542 -33.80 -22.49 20.76
N THR A 543 -34.87 -22.13 21.46
CA THR A 543 -34.84 -21.56 22.82
C THR A 543 -34.45 -22.61 23.86
N SER A 544 -33.69 -22.22 24.88
CA SER A 544 -33.63 -22.91 26.17
C SER A 544 -33.32 -21.89 27.27
N SER A 545 -33.94 -22.05 28.43
CA SER A 545 -34.00 -21.02 29.47
C SER A 545 -33.27 -21.43 30.76
N SER A 546 -32.45 -20.52 31.29
CA SER A 546 -32.20 -20.25 32.71
C SER A 546 -32.25 -21.41 33.74
N SER A 547 -31.15 -21.59 34.49
CA SER A 547 -31.24 -21.47 35.95
C SER A 547 -29.88 -21.22 36.61
N SER A 548 -29.91 -20.43 37.68
CA SER A 548 -28.78 -19.98 38.49
C SER A 548 -28.30 -21.01 39.51
N SER A 549 -27.03 -20.94 39.90
CA SER A 549 -26.66 -21.12 41.32
C SER A 549 -25.50 -20.21 41.70
N THR A 550 -25.48 -19.79 42.97
CA THR A 550 -24.56 -18.80 43.56
C THR A 550 -23.65 -19.45 44.59
N ALA A 551 -22.41 -18.97 44.71
CA ALA A 551 -21.71 -18.93 46.00
C ALA A 551 -20.59 -17.89 45.96
N GLU A 552 -20.41 -17.16 47.06
CA GLU A 552 -19.31 -16.22 47.27
C GLU A 552 -18.04 -16.95 47.76
N SER A 553 -16.89 -16.31 47.60
CA SER A 553 -15.94 -16.16 48.72
C SER A 553 -15.09 -14.92 48.53
N SER A 554 -14.88 -14.19 49.63
CA SER A 554 -14.22 -12.90 49.68
C SER A 554 -12.88 -12.99 50.39
N SER A 555 -11.97 -12.06 50.09
CA SER A 555 -11.05 -11.49 51.09
C SER A 555 -10.44 -10.21 50.54
N SER A 556 -10.36 -9.20 51.39
CA SER A 556 -9.78 -7.89 51.09
C SER A 556 -8.77 -7.52 52.18
N THR A 557 -7.66 -6.90 51.79
CA THR A 557 -6.74 -6.27 52.74
C THR A 557 -6.13 -5.02 52.12
N SER A 558 -6.41 -3.87 52.69
CA SER A 558 -5.82 -2.57 52.31
C SER A 558 -4.56 -2.26 53.13
N SER A 559 -3.87 -1.19 52.73
CA SER A 559 -2.95 -0.29 53.50
C SER A 559 -1.48 -0.33 53.06
N SER A 560 -0.71 0.77 53.07
CA SER A 560 -1.05 2.20 53.12
C SER A 560 0.21 3.04 52.80
N LEU A 561 0.04 4.34 52.49
CA LEU A 561 1.13 5.28 52.18
C LEU A 561 2.13 5.50 53.34
N THR A 562 3.36 5.88 53.01
CA THR A 562 4.26 6.68 53.87
C THR A 562 5.21 7.54 53.04
N SER A 563 5.56 8.72 53.56
CA SER A 563 6.39 9.74 52.89
C SER A 563 7.59 10.13 53.73
N SER A 564 8.69 10.58 53.12
CA SER A 564 9.82 11.27 53.80
C SER A 564 10.66 12.08 52.79
N SER A 565 11.42 13.05 53.29
CA SER A 565 11.86 14.20 52.48
C SER A 565 13.30 14.66 52.72
N THR A 566 13.92 15.13 51.62
CA THR A 566 14.98 16.16 51.49
C THR A 566 16.26 16.07 52.34
N SER A 567 17.41 16.09 51.66
CA SER A 567 18.56 16.92 52.09
C SER A 567 19.29 17.48 50.86
N THR A 568 20.01 18.59 51.01
CA THR A 568 20.65 19.34 49.91
C THR A 568 22.15 19.49 50.12
N SER A 569 22.89 19.52 49.01
CA SER A 569 24.27 20.02 48.92
C SER A 569 24.49 20.60 47.51
N ALA A 570 25.28 21.67 47.42
CA ALA A 570 25.47 22.40 46.16
C ALA A 570 26.80 22.02 45.49
N THR A 571 26.72 21.68 44.20
CA THR A 571 27.87 21.46 43.30
C THR A 571 27.55 22.11 41.94
N SER A 572 28.59 22.38 41.16
CA SER A 572 28.58 23.11 39.87
C SER A 572 27.38 22.83 38.94
N THR A 573 26.88 23.89 38.31
CA THR A 573 26.01 23.82 37.12
C THR A 573 26.57 22.82 36.10
N PRO A 574 25.80 21.82 35.65
CA PRO A 574 26.28 20.87 34.67
C PRO A 574 26.43 21.54 33.29
N THR A 575 27.46 21.12 32.56
CA THR A 575 27.74 21.51 31.18
C THR A 575 27.84 20.23 30.36
N LEU A 576 27.31 20.24 29.14
CA LEU A 576 27.40 19.10 28.21
C LEU A 576 28.86 18.69 28.00
N GLY A 577 29.16 17.42 28.24
CA GLY A 577 30.50 16.87 28.06
C GLY A 577 30.59 15.38 28.36
N VAL A 578 31.61 14.74 27.76
CA VAL A 578 31.99 13.34 28.00
C VAL A 578 32.21 13.11 29.50
N LYS A 579 31.62 12.06 30.06
CA LYS A 579 31.76 11.71 31.49
C LYS A 579 32.96 10.77 31.67
N PRO A 580 34.03 11.14 32.40
CA PRO A 580 35.21 10.27 32.53
C PRO A 580 34.95 8.93 33.22
N THR A 581 33.93 8.88 34.08
CA THR A 581 33.58 7.73 34.92
C THR A 581 32.07 7.64 35.14
N ILE A 582 31.52 6.43 35.02
CA ILE A 582 30.11 6.12 35.31
C ILE A 582 30.08 4.84 36.15
N GLY A 583 29.71 4.95 37.43
CA GLY A 583 29.76 3.84 38.37
C GLY A 583 31.17 3.23 38.48
N ALA A 584 31.31 1.94 38.19
CA ALA A 584 32.60 1.23 38.16
C ALA A 584 33.36 1.38 36.82
N TYR A 585 32.78 2.04 35.82
CA TYR A 585 33.29 2.08 34.46
C TYR A 585 34.02 3.39 34.14
N THR A 586 35.08 3.31 33.33
CA THR A 586 35.86 4.45 32.82
C THR A 586 35.66 4.61 31.31
N PHE A 587 35.50 5.85 30.85
CA PHE A 587 35.39 6.15 29.42
C PHE A 587 36.67 5.74 28.66
N GLN A 588 36.52 5.15 27.48
CA GLN A 588 37.62 4.65 26.65
C GLN A 588 37.84 5.46 25.37
N GLY A 589 36.83 6.20 24.91
CA GLY A 589 36.84 6.91 23.63
C GLY A 589 35.55 6.72 22.84
N CYS A 590 35.46 7.42 21.71
CA CYS A 590 34.46 7.13 20.68
C CYS A 590 34.99 5.97 19.82
N TYR A 591 34.18 4.93 19.57
CA TYR A 591 34.59 3.75 18.79
C TYR A 591 33.63 3.47 17.64
N THR A 592 34.16 3.03 16.50
CA THR A 592 33.35 2.55 15.37
C THR A 592 32.65 1.26 15.71
N GLU A 593 31.60 0.94 14.96
CA GLU A 593 31.15 -0.44 14.88
C GLU A 593 32.22 -1.34 14.24
N GLY A 594 32.02 -2.66 14.31
CA GLY A 594 32.84 -3.63 13.60
C GLY A 594 32.53 -3.67 12.09
N THR A 595 33.41 -4.29 11.31
CA THR A 595 33.25 -4.43 9.86
C THR A 595 32.19 -5.48 9.55
N GLY A 596 30.92 -5.04 9.46
CA GLY A 596 29.76 -5.91 9.26
C GLY A 596 29.30 -6.68 10.50
N VAL A 597 29.78 -6.29 11.69
CA VAL A 597 29.47 -6.93 12.98
C VAL A 597 29.35 -5.89 14.10
N ARG A 598 28.60 -6.21 15.16
CA ARG A 598 28.52 -5.35 16.36
C ARG A 598 29.83 -5.40 17.16
N ALA A 599 30.36 -4.23 17.53
CA ALA A 599 31.56 -4.02 18.32
C ALA A 599 31.44 -4.60 19.73
N LEU A 600 30.22 -4.64 20.27
CA LEU A 600 29.87 -5.32 21.51
C LEU A 600 28.69 -6.28 21.25
N SER A 601 28.96 -7.58 21.25
CA SER A 601 28.01 -8.65 20.89
C SER A 601 27.40 -9.41 22.08
N GLY A 602 27.29 -8.76 23.25
CA GLY A 602 26.71 -9.33 24.46
C GLY A 602 25.21 -9.06 24.59
N ALA A 603 24.81 -8.39 25.67
CA ALA A 603 23.44 -7.91 25.83
C ALA A 603 23.24 -6.56 25.10
N SER A 604 21.99 -6.22 24.78
CA SER A 604 21.60 -4.88 24.34
C SER A 604 20.28 -4.44 24.96
N PHE A 605 20.10 -3.14 25.13
CA PHE A 605 18.91 -2.50 25.68
C PHE A 605 18.66 -1.16 24.97
N TYR A 606 17.41 -0.77 24.78
CA TYR A 606 17.02 0.38 23.95
C TYR A 606 16.07 1.28 24.73
N SER A 607 16.36 2.58 24.79
CA SER A 607 15.45 3.59 25.34
C SER A 607 15.66 4.96 24.69
N TYR A 608 15.08 5.14 23.52
CA TYR A 608 15.09 6.40 22.79
C TYR A 608 14.50 7.63 23.53
N PRO A 609 13.56 7.53 24.50
CA PRO A 609 13.15 8.70 25.28
C PRO A 609 14.01 8.96 26.53
N ASP A 610 14.54 7.92 27.21
CA ASP A 610 15.06 8.05 28.58
C ASP A 610 16.55 7.71 28.74
N MET A 611 17.29 7.34 27.67
CA MET A 611 18.69 6.91 27.79
C MET A 611 19.59 7.93 28.50
N THR A 612 20.31 7.45 29.52
CA THR A 612 21.45 8.13 30.17
C THR A 612 22.61 7.14 30.28
N LEU A 613 23.81 7.65 30.53
CA LEU A 613 24.98 6.79 30.72
C LEU A 613 24.84 5.89 31.95
N GLU A 614 24.23 6.36 33.05
CA GLU A 614 23.93 5.54 34.22
C GLU A 614 22.92 4.42 33.92
N MET A 615 21.90 4.67 33.10
CA MET A 615 20.95 3.63 32.72
C MET A 615 21.61 2.55 31.86
N CYS A 616 22.48 2.93 30.93
CA CYS A 616 23.23 1.93 30.16
C CYS A 616 24.20 1.13 31.05
N ALA A 617 24.98 1.80 31.90
CA ALA A 617 25.87 1.16 32.86
C ALA A 617 25.15 0.20 33.82
N THR A 618 23.90 0.50 34.17
CA THR A 618 23.05 -0.33 35.04
C THR A 618 22.54 -1.57 34.31
N ASN A 619 22.07 -1.43 33.06
CA ASN A 619 21.62 -2.57 32.25
C ASN A 619 22.78 -3.48 31.83
N CYS A 620 23.98 -2.93 31.62
CA CYS A 620 25.20 -3.68 31.33
C CYS A 620 25.98 -4.14 32.59
N ALA A 621 25.37 -4.09 33.78
CA ALA A 621 26.03 -4.53 35.01
C ALA A 621 26.47 -6.00 34.93
N GLY A 622 27.79 -6.23 35.01
CA GLY A 622 28.41 -7.56 34.88
C GLY A 622 29.15 -7.82 33.57
N PHE A 623 29.07 -6.89 32.59
CA PHE A 623 29.91 -6.92 31.40
C PHE A 623 31.21 -6.11 31.58
N THR A 624 32.26 -6.50 30.85
CA THR A 624 33.58 -5.85 30.87
C THR A 624 33.60 -4.51 30.12
N TYR A 625 32.72 -4.34 29.14
CA TYR A 625 32.51 -3.14 28.35
C TYR A 625 31.02 -2.85 28.19
N TRP A 626 30.69 -1.59 28.02
CA TRP A 626 29.43 -1.16 27.41
C TRP A 626 29.65 0.14 26.63
N GLY A 627 28.73 0.48 25.74
CA GLY A 627 28.71 1.78 25.09
C GLY A 627 27.31 2.15 24.66
N VAL A 628 27.05 3.46 24.52
CA VAL A 628 25.81 3.94 23.92
C VAL A 628 26.07 4.37 22.47
N GLU A 629 25.23 3.89 21.56
CA GLU A 629 25.17 4.30 20.16
C GLU A 629 23.87 5.07 19.88
N TYR A 630 23.89 5.92 18.84
CA TYR A 630 22.71 6.52 18.22
C TYR A 630 21.74 7.22 19.20
N GLY A 631 22.26 7.72 20.33
CA GLY A 631 21.51 8.42 21.38
C GLY A 631 20.70 7.51 22.32
N GLY A 632 20.19 6.38 21.83
CA GLY A 632 19.20 5.54 22.54
C GLY A 632 19.52 4.04 22.64
N GLU A 633 20.63 3.57 22.06
CA GLU A 633 20.97 2.13 21.98
C GLU A 633 22.14 1.79 22.92
N CYS A 634 21.90 0.96 23.93
CA CYS A 634 22.92 0.53 24.88
C CYS A 634 23.40 -0.88 24.54
N TYR A 635 24.71 -1.03 24.30
CA TYR A 635 25.36 -2.30 23.97
C TYR A 635 26.34 -2.73 25.05
N CYS A 636 26.32 -4.01 25.43
CA CYS A 636 27.17 -4.59 26.46
C CYS A 636 28.06 -5.69 25.86
N GLY A 637 29.29 -5.87 26.37
CA GLY A 637 30.16 -6.96 25.89
C GLY A 637 31.31 -7.30 26.84
N ASN A 638 31.85 -8.51 26.74
CA ASN A 638 33.07 -8.90 27.48
C ASN A 638 34.36 -8.75 26.65
N THR A 639 34.20 -8.55 25.34
CA THR A 639 35.24 -8.23 24.37
C THR A 639 34.71 -7.13 23.46
N LEU A 640 35.58 -6.20 23.09
CA LEU A 640 35.38 -5.34 21.92
C LEU A 640 35.80 -6.13 20.67
N ASP A 641 35.05 -6.02 19.57
CA ASP A 641 35.42 -6.70 18.32
C ASP A 641 36.77 -6.20 17.77
N ALA A 642 37.54 -7.10 17.16
CA ALA A 642 38.87 -6.81 16.65
C ALA A 642 38.91 -5.86 15.44
N THR A 643 37.75 -5.60 14.81
CA THR A 643 37.60 -4.65 13.70
C THR A 643 36.97 -3.32 14.11
N SER A 644 36.55 -3.17 15.38
CA SER A 644 36.17 -1.86 15.94
C SER A 644 37.42 -1.00 16.16
N THR A 645 37.35 0.27 15.75
CA THR A 645 38.48 1.21 15.80
C THR A 645 38.12 2.47 16.55
N MET A 646 39.10 3.14 17.17
CA MET A 646 38.86 4.40 17.88
C MET A 646 38.65 5.54 16.87
N ALA A 647 37.47 6.15 16.92
CA ALA A 647 37.07 7.28 16.08
C ALA A 647 37.52 8.63 16.69
N ALA A 648 37.29 9.73 15.95
CA ALA A 648 37.46 11.06 16.52
C ALA A 648 36.43 11.32 17.62
N LEU A 649 36.83 11.96 18.72
CA LEU A 649 35.95 12.13 19.90
C LEU A 649 34.68 12.94 19.58
N ASN A 650 34.78 13.89 18.65
CA ASN A 650 33.67 14.70 18.15
C ASN A 650 32.71 13.96 17.18
N ASP A 651 32.99 12.71 16.82
CA ASP A 651 32.04 11.87 16.08
C ASP A 651 30.93 11.38 17.00
N CYS A 652 31.23 11.11 18.29
CA CYS A 652 30.24 10.81 19.32
C CYS A 652 29.62 12.12 19.83
N ASN A 653 28.60 12.61 19.13
CA ASN A 653 28.02 13.94 19.34
C ASN A 653 26.50 13.95 19.56
N PHE A 654 25.83 12.79 19.59
CA PHE A 654 24.43 12.70 19.98
C PHE A 654 24.32 12.93 21.48
N ILE A 655 23.38 13.78 21.90
CA ILE A 655 23.12 14.08 23.30
C ILE A 655 22.18 12.99 23.87
N CYS A 656 22.46 12.52 25.09
CA CYS A 656 21.61 11.54 25.76
C CYS A 656 20.19 12.11 26.02
N PRO A 657 19.11 11.46 25.56
CA PRO A 657 17.75 12.01 25.64
C PRO A 657 17.24 12.13 27.08
N GLY A 658 17.62 11.20 27.97
CA GLY A 658 17.32 11.29 29.41
C GLY A 658 18.24 12.24 30.20
N ASN A 659 19.33 12.74 29.61
CA ASN A 659 20.31 13.58 30.30
C ASN A 659 21.06 14.51 29.31
N SER A 660 20.55 15.74 29.15
CA SER A 660 21.05 16.71 28.17
C SER A 660 22.46 17.26 28.42
N TYR A 661 23.17 16.73 29.41
CA TYR A 661 24.56 17.09 29.75
C TYR A 661 25.56 15.96 29.41
N GLU A 662 25.13 14.94 28.68
CA GLU A 662 25.90 13.74 28.33
C GLU A 662 25.85 13.43 26.84
N TYR A 663 26.90 12.78 26.34
CA TYR A 663 26.95 12.22 24.98
C TYR A 663 26.63 10.72 25.00
N CYS A 664 25.87 10.28 24.01
CA CYS A 664 25.37 8.92 23.83
C CYS A 664 25.69 8.42 22.41
N GLY A 665 26.94 8.62 21.98
CA GLY A 665 27.46 8.11 20.71
C GLY A 665 27.03 8.92 19.49
N ALA A 666 26.92 8.25 18.35
CA ALA A 666 26.26 8.69 17.11
C ALA A 666 26.03 7.44 16.22
N GLY A 667 25.60 7.60 14.96
CA GLY A 667 25.50 6.45 14.04
C GLY A 667 26.87 5.86 13.68
N ASN A 668 27.03 4.54 13.81
CA ASN A 668 28.30 3.82 13.71
C ASN A 668 29.35 4.31 14.74
N ARG A 669 28.92 4.77 15.92
CA ARG A 669 29.78 5.45 16.92
C ARG A 669 29.32 5.18 18.35
N LEU A 670 30.01 4.29 19.04
CA LEU A 670 29.77 3.98 20.46
C LEU A 670 30.56 4.94 21.36
N GLU A 671 29.86 5.59 22.28
CA GLU A 671 30.44 6.24 23.46
C GLU A 671 30.89 5.12 24.43
N LEU A 672 32.13 4.65 24.30
CA LEU A 672 32.57 3.37 24.89
C LEU A 672 33.13 3.53 26.32
N TYR A 673 32.69 2.65 27.22
CA TYR A 673 33.11 2.54 28.61
C TYR A 673 33.60 1.12 28.94
N LYS A 674 34.54 1.02 29.89
CA LYS A 674 35.16 -0.24 30.32
C LYS A 674 35.16 -0.38 31.83
N LEU A 675 34.90 -1.60 32.31
CA LEU A 675 34.89 -1.93 33.72
C LEU A 675 36.29 -1.73 34.30
N THR A 676 36.40 -0.82 35.26
CA THR A 676 37.65 -0.57 35.96
C THR A 676 37.87 -1.72 36.94
N SER A 677 38.96 -2.48 36.78
CA SER A 677 39.26 -3.66 37.60
C SER A 677 39.65 -3.31 39.04
N ALA A 678 38.68 -2.82 39.82
CA ALA A 678 38.82 -2.35 41.20
C ALA A 678 37.82 -3.03 42.15
N ILE A 679 37.52 -4.31 41.91
CA ILE A 679 37.27 -5.38 42.91
C ILE A 679 37.32 -6.69 42.13
N SER A 680 38.28 -7.56 42.46
CA SER A 680 38.21 -8.97 42.10
C SER A 680 37.42 -9.73 43.16
N SER A 681 36.54 -10.62 42.72
CA SER A 681 36.14 -11.82 43.48
C SER A 681 37.39 -12.67 43.80
N THR A 682 37.40 -13.66 44.71
CA THR A 682 36.34 -14.46 45.36
C THR A 682 36.90 -14.87 46.76
N SER A 683 36.22 -15.52 47.70
CA SER A 683 35.81 -16.94 47.66
C SER A 683 35.36 -17.41 49.06
N SER A 684 34.95 -18.68 49.17
CA SER A 684 34.35 -19.31 50.34
C SER A 684 35.33 -19.87 51.40
N ILE A 685 34.91 -19.76 52.68
CA ILE A 685 35.16 -20.69 53.82
C ILE A 685 36.54 -20.66 54.54
N SER A 686 36.46 -20.23 55.82
CA SER A 686 37.24 -20.63 57.02
C SER A 686 38.71 -20.25 57.27
N SER A 687 38.88 -19.60 58.44
CA SER A 687 39.90 -19.80 59.50
C SER A 687 41.27 -19.04 59.52
N SER A 688 41.52 -18.43 60.68
CA SER A 688 42.81 -18.17 61.36
C SER A 688 43.94 -17.32 60.73
N THR A 689 43.90 -16.02 61.04
CA THR A 689 44.98 -15.21 61.69
C THR A 689 46.39 -15.02 61.07
N LYS A 690 46.76 -13.72 61.00
CA LYS A 690 48.08 -13.07 61.28
C LYS A 690 49.19 -12.96 60.21
N SER A 691 49.38 -11.70 59.76
CA SER A 691 50.62 -10.89 59.86
C SER A 691 51.60 -10.72 58.67
N SER A 692 51.71 -9.43 58.28
CA SER A 692 52.92 -8.60 58.04
C SER A 692 53.83 -8.70 56.78
N SER A 693 53.86 -7.55 56.06
CA SER A 693 55.03 -6.68 55.75
C SER A 693 55.71 -6.63 54.35
N SER A 694 55.94 -5.38 53.88
CA SER A 694 57.00 -4.85 52.98
C SER A 694 57.14 -5.34 51.51
N SER A 695 57.62 -4.55 50.52
CA SER A 695 57.81 -3.07 50.41
C SER A 695 58.22 -2.61 48.97
N THR A 696 58.08 -1.29 48.70
CA THR A 696 58.87 -0.44 47.75
C THR A 696 58.74 -0.57 46.21
N ALA A 697 58.79 0.59 45.53
CA ALA A 697 58.89 0.82 44.07
C ALA A 697 60.34 1.28 43.68
N PRO A 698 60.70 1.84 42.48
CA PRO A 698 60.33 3.25 42.10
C PRO A 698 60.39 3.71 40.58
N THR A 699 59.77 4.87 40.25
CA THR A 699 60.15 5.91 39.19
C THR A 699 60.26 5.54 37.67
N SER A 700 60.27 6.41 36.63
CA SER A 700 60.12 7.89 36.32
C SER A 700 60.23 8.12 34.77
N SER A 701 59.99 9.26 34.07
CA SER A 701 59.16 10.50 34.18
C SER A 701 59.42 11.45 32.95
N SER A 702 58.71 12.61 32.85
CA SER A 702 59.04 13.85 32.05
C SER A 702 58.74 13.91 30.52
N SER A 703 58.64 15.07 29.80
CA SER A 703 57.76 16.29 29.95
C SER A 703 57.94 17.39 28.83
N SER A 704 56.96 18.31 28.63
CA SER A 704 57.02 19.68 27.99
C SER A 704 57.05 19.79 26.42
N THR A 705 56.69 20.88 25.67
CA THR A 705 56.15 22.27 25.92
C THR A 705 55.43 22.89 24.66
N SER A 706 54.87 24.13 24.72
CA SER A 706 54.11 24.88 23.66
C SER A 706 54.92 25.97 22.89
N PRO A 707 54.33 26.70 21.87
CA PRO A 707 53.66 28.01 22.12
C PRO A 707 52.39 28.33 21.25
N THR A 708 52.17 29.59 20.81
CA THR A 708 50.83 30.28 20.87
C THR A 708 50.59 31.50 19.90
N GLU A 709 49.32 31.77 19.48
CA GLU A 709 48.68 33.04 18.97
C GLU A 709 49.05 33.69 17.59
N PRO A 710 48.31 34.73 17.05
CA PRO A 710 47.07 35.44 17.48
C PRO A 710 45.92 35.64 16.41
N PRO A 711 44.75 36.25 16.75
CA PRO A 711 43.59 36.51 15.85
C PRO A 711 43.18 38.00 15.62
N THR A 712 42.18 38.27 14.76
CA THR A 712 41.51 39.60 14.60
C THR A 712 39.99 39.50 14.30
N THR A 713 39.22 40.59 14.51
CA THR A 713 37.74 40.63 14.57
C THR A 713 37.07 41.76 13.73
N SER A 714 35.73 41.81 13.75
CA SER A 714 34.84 43.01 13.73
C SER A 714 33.89 43.34 12.54
N THR A 715 32.62 42.93 12.72
CA THR A 715 31.36 43.73 12.73
C THR A 715 30.75 44.49 11.50
N SER A 716 29.46 44.18 11.26
CA SER A 716 28.29 45.08 10.99
C SER A 716 28.01 45.82 9.64
N SER A 717 26.96 45.31 8.96
CA SER A 717 25.65 45.97 8.73
C SER A 717 25.33 46.81 7.45
N SER A 718 24.06 46.67 7.02
CA SER A 718 23.22 47.62 6.23
C SER A 718 23.49 47.79 4.71
N SER A 719 22.53 48.11 3.82
CA SER A 719 21.06 47.88 3.75
C SER A 719 20.43 48.41 2.43
N VAL A 720 19.37 47.75 1.91
CA VAL A 720 18.31 48.21 0.96
C VAL A 720 18.63 48.52 -0.54
N SER A 721 17.59 48.32 -1.38
CA SER A 721 17.20 49.07 -2.62
C SER A 721 17.60 48.59 -4.04
N SER A 722 16.82 47.63 -4.55
CA SER A 722 15.97 47.71 -5.77
C SER A 722 16.31 48.59 -7.00
N THR A 723 16.38 47.98 -8.18
CA THR A 723 15.69 48.32 -9.48
C THR A 723 15.97 47.20 -10.50
N GLU A 724 14.98 46.45 -11.00
CA GLU A 724 14.09 46.67 -12.17
C GLU A 724 14.51 45.93 -13.47
N VAL A 725 13.60 45.05 -13.92
CA VAL A 725 13.20 44.72 -15.31
C VAL A 725 14.27 44.53 -16.40
N SER A 726 14.31 43.30 -16.96
CA SER A 726 14.32 43.09 -18.42
C SER A 726 13.82 41.69 -18.79
N THR A 727 13.00 41.60 -19.85
CA THR A 727 12.44 40.35 -20.39
C THR A 727 13.31 39.77 -21.50
N SER A 728 13.42 38.43 -21.56
CA SER A 728 13.84 37.72 -22.77
C SER A 728 13.05 36.42 -22.93
N SER A 729 12.21 36.37 -23.96
CA SER A 729 11.41 35.19 -24.30
C SER A 729 12.15 34.34 -25.32
N SER A 730 12.30 33.04 -25.05
CA SER A 730 12.68 32.04 -26.05
C SER A 730 11.72 30.86 -26.01
N THR A 731 11.27 30.41 -27.18
CA THR A 731 10.17 29.43 -27.32
C THR A 731 10.68 28.12 -27.89
N SER A 732 10.51 27.02 -27.15
CA SER A 732 10.32 25.67 -27.68
C SER A 732 9.64 24.79 -26.62
N PRO A 733 8.77 23.84 -27.02
CA PRO A 733 8.12 22.93 -26.09
C PRO A 733 9.08 21.82 -25.68
N SER A 734 9.75 21.96 -24.53
CA SER A 734 10.43 20.82 -23.92
C SER A 734 9.39 19.82 -23.43
N ALA A 735 9.61 18.54 -23.71
CA ALA A 735 8.93 17.47 -22.98
C ALA A 735 9.30 17.55 -21.49
N SER A 736 8.45 17.01 -20.62
CA SER A 736 8.84 16.76 -19.22
C SER A 736 10.00 15.76 -19.23
N PRO A 737 11.18 16.10 -18.66
CA PRO A 737 12.33 15.20 -18.69
C PRO A 737 12.05 13.95 -17.84
N THR A 738 12.56 12.83 -18.32
CA THR A 738 12.62 11.54 -17.60
C THR A 738 14.05 11.30 -17.14
N LEU A 739 14.22 10.50 -16.08
CA LEU A 739 15.55 10.05 -15.66
C LEU A 739 16.22 9.26 -16.78
N HIS A 740 17.44 9.66 -17.15
CA HIS A 740 18.20 9.09 -18.26
C HIS A 740 19.71 9.26 -18.07
N ILE A 741 20.49 8.55 -18.89
CA ILE A 741 21.93 8.76 -19.01
C ILE A 741 22.16 9.88 -20.03
N VAL A 742 22.89 10.93 -19.65
CA VAL A 742 23.26 12.02 -20.56
C VAL A 742 24.22 11.47 -21.62
N PRO A 743 23.93 11.55 -22.94
CA PRO A 743 24.82 10.94 -23.95
C PRO A 743 26.15 11.69 -24.11
N SER A 744 26.15 13.01 -23.85
CA SER A 744 27.31 13.90 -23.99
C SER A 744 27.12 15.20 -23.22
N ALA A 745 28.16 15.65 -22.52
CA ALA A 745 28.17 16.87 -21.72
C ALA A 745 29.39 17.72 -22.07
N GLY A 746 29.16 18.86 -22.72
CA GLY A 746 30.24 19.69 -23.28
C GLY A 746 31.12 18.89 -24.26
N PRO A 747 32.46 18.89 -24.10
CA PRO A 747 33.36 18.09 -24.94
C PRO A 747 33.42 16.60 -24.55
N TYR A 748 32.75 16.20 -23.46
CA TYR A 748 32.78 14.82 -22.97
C TYR A 748 31.61 13.99 -23.50
N LYS A 749 31.86 12.71 -23.78
CA LYS A 749 30.85 11.71 -24.18
C LYS A 749 30.76 10.62 -23.12
N TYR A 750 29.57 10.10 -22.84
CA TYR A 750 29.39 8.96 -21.94
C TYR A 750 30.25 7.76 -22.36
N LEU A 751 30.88 7.12 -21.38
CA LEU A 751 31.78 5.97 -21.54
C LEU A 751 31.21 4.68 -20.92
N GLY A 752 30.46 4.80 -19.81
CA GLY A 752 29.86 3.68 -19.08
C GLY A 752 29.82 3.90 -17.57
N CYS A 753 29.22 2.96 -16.82
CA CYS A 753 29.36 2.88 -15.37
C CYS A 753 30.64 2.13 -14.98
N TYR A 754 31.48 2.70 -14.10
CA TYR A 754 32.74 2.09 -13.68
C TYR A 754 32.81 1.91 -12.17
N THR A 755 33.43 0.83 -11.70
CA THR A 755 33.74 0.65 -10.27
C THR A 755 34.85 1.57 -9.81
N GLU A 756 34.91 1.80 -8.51
CA GLU A 756 36.17 2.15 -7.85
C GLU A 756 37.24 1.07 -8.03
N GLY A 757 38.51 1.43 -7.82
CA GLY A 757 39.65 0.50 -7.89
C GLY A 757 39.91 -0.22 -6.57
N GLU A 758 40.72 -1.28 -6.59
CA GLU A 758 41.06 -2.05 -5.37
C GLU A 758 41.94 -1.22 -4.42
N GLY A 759 41.30 -0.52 -3.48
CA GLY A 759 41.96 0.38 -2.54
C GLY A 759 42.47 1.70 -3.14
N VAL A 760 42.06 2.05 -4.38
CA VAL A 760 42.50 3.25 -5.09
C VAL A 760 41.36 3.91 -5.86
N ARG A 761 41.35 5.26 -5.92
CA ARG A 761 40.32 6.00 -6.67
C ARG A 761 40.42 5.73 -8.18
N ALA A 762 39.28 5.44 -8.81
CA ALA A 762 39.15 5.23 -10.25
C ALA A 762 39.58 6.48 -11.03
N LEU A 763 39.19 7.68 -10.58
CA LEU A 763 39.59 8.96 -11.16
C LEU A 763 40.22 9.87 -10.09
N GLY A 764 41.43 9.53 -9.65
CA GLY A 764 42.08 10.11 -8.48
C GLY A 764 42.95 11.37 -8.69
N SER A 765 42.83 12.14 -9.78
CA SER A 765 43.73 13.30 -10.02
C SER A 765 43.18 14.63 -9.49
N ALA A 766 41.87 14.84 -9.51
CA ALA A 766 41.20 15.99 -8.89
C ALA A 766 39.76 15.61 -8.49
N SER A 767 39.17 16.35 -7.55
CA SER A 767 37.75 16.22 -7.22
C SER A 767 37.09 17.55 -6.87
N TYR A 768 35.80 17.63 -7.18
CA TYR A 768 34.96 18.81 -7.01
C TYR A 768 33.58 18.36 -6.48
N PRO A 769 33.34 18.45 -5.15
CA PRO A 769 32.02 18.18 -4.59
C PRO A 769 31.09 19.40 -4.76
N SER A 770 29.82 19.16 -5.07
CA SER A 770 28.80 20.19 -5.21
C SER A 770 27.41 19.67 -4.82
N ASP A 771 26.73 20.36 -3.91
CA ASP A 771 25.36 19.99 -3.50
C ASP A 771 24.31 20.35 -4.57
N THR A 772 24.74 20.93 -5.70
CA THR A 772 23.92 21.14 -6.91
C THR A 772 24.59 20.55 -8.16
N GLN A 773 25.25 19.41 -8.02
CA GLN A 773 25.96 18.72 -9.10
C GLN A 773 25.02 18.27 -10.24
N THR A 774 25.40 18.52 -11.49
CA THR A 774 24.85 17.84 -12.70
C THR A 774 26.00 17.21 -13.48
N ILE A 775 25.71 16.44 -14.52
CA ILE A 775 26.75 15.89 -15.40
C ILE A 775 27.48 17.01 -16.18
N GLU A 776 26.78 18.03 -16.66
CA GLU A 776 27.41 19.18 -17.34
C GLU A 776 28.30 19.96 -16.38
N ALA A 777 27.87 20.16 -15.13
CA ALA A 777 28.69 20.80 -14.12
C ALA A 777 29.95 19.97 -13.80
N CYS A 778 29.87 18.63 -13.84
CA CYS A 778 31.02 17.76 -13.59
C CYS A 778 31.98 17.76 -14.79
N ALA A 779 31.47 17.58 -16.00
CA ALA A 779 32.23 17.67 -17.24
C ALA A 779 32.90 19.05 -17.41
N ALA A 780 32.25 20.13 -16.97
CA ALA A 780 32.85 21.47 -16.97
C ALA A 780 33.96 21.62 -15.91
N ALA A 781 33.75 21.10 -14.69
CA ALA A 781 34.74 21.17 -13.61
C ALA A 781 35.99 20.32 -13.89
N CYS A 782 35.84 19.16 -14.54
CA CYS A 782 36.96 18.29 -14.91
C CYS A 782 37.75 18.74 -16.15
N ALA A 783 37.33 19.76 -16.90
CA ALA A 783 38.13 20.24 -18.03
C ALA A 783 39.48 20.81 -17.54
N PRO A 784 40.65 20.30 -18.01
CA PRO A 784 40.85 19.59 -19.27
C PRO A 784 41.18 18.08 -19.16
N TYR A 785 40.97 17.42 -18.01
CA TYR A 785 41.31 16.00 -17.81
C TYR A 785 40.60 15.08 -18.81
N LYS A 786 41.26 14.01 -19.25
CA LYS A 786 40.73 13.07 -20.25
C LYS A 786 39.41 12.41 -19.85
N TYR A 787 39.23 12.13 -18.55
CA TYR A 787 38.03 11.50 -17.99
C TYR A 787 37.43 12.36 -16.87
N ALA A 788 36.10 12.40 -16.84
CA ALA A 788 35.28 12.98 -15.79
C ALA A 788 34.26 11.94 -15.33
N GLY A 789 34.06 11.76 -14.03
CA GLY A 789 33.12 10.79 -13.48
C GLY A 789 32.41 11.32 -12.25
N ALA A 790 31.09 11.16 -12.23
CA ALA A 790 30.28 11.55 -11.08
C ALA A 790 30.01 10.35 -10.16
N GLU A 791 30.21 10.51 -8.85
CA GLU A 791 29.96 9.54 -7.78
C GLU A 791 29.05 10.18 -6.70
N TYR A 792 28.34 9.35 -5.92
CA TYR A 792 27.55 9.76 -4.75
C TYR A 792 26.57 10.94 -5.00
N GLY A 793 26.10 11.14 -6.24
CA GLY A 793 25.17 12.20 -6.62
C GLY A 793 25.75 13.63 -6.62
N ARG A 794 26.73 13.92 -5.75
CA ARG A 794 27.32 15.24 -5.48
C ARG A 794 28.84 15.32 -5.68
N GLU A 795 29.55 14.23 -5.98
CA GLU A 795 31.02 14.25 -6.13
C GLU A 795 31.44 14.10 -7.59
N CYS A 796 32.18 15.07 -8.12
CA CYS A 796 32.82 14.95 -9.41
C CYS A 796 34.30 14.58 -9.25
N TRP A 797 34.78 13.59 -10.00
CA TRP A 797 36.14 13.04 -9.96
C TRP A 797 36.78 13.07 -11.35
N CYS A 798 38.06 13.44 -11.43
CA CYS A 798 38.76 13.70 -12.69
C CYS A 798 40.12 13.00 -12.75
N ALA A 799 40.49 12.44 -13.91
CA ALA A 799 41.85 11.93 -14.17
C ALA A 799 42.14 11.77 -15.68
N ASP A 800 43.42 11.62 -16.03
CA ASP A 800 43.85 11.26 -17.39
C ASP A 800 43.93 9.74 -17.65
N SER A 801 43.81 8.94 -16.57
CA SER A 801 43.87 7.47 -16.58
C SER A 801 43.07 6.89 -15.41
N PHE A 802 42.51 5.70 -15.59
CA PHE A 802 41.84 4.96 -14.52
C PHE A 802 42.81 4.40 -13.47
N GLY A 803 42.37 4.36 -12.22
CA GLY A 803 43.01 3.61 -11.13
C GLY A 803 42.98 2.09 -11.37
N ALA A 804 43.96 1.38 -10.81
CA ALA A 804 44.07 -0.07 -10.97
C ALA A 804 42.88 -0.81 -10.33
N GLY A 805 42.31 -1.79 -11.04
CA GLY A 805 41.15 -2.55 -10.59
C GLY A 805 39.78 -1.91 -10.92
N SER A 806 39.74 -0.65 -11.39
CA SER A 806 38.49 -0.06 -11.89
C SER A 806 38.03 -0.77 -13.17
N VAL A 807 36.79 -1.27 -13.17
CA VAL A 807 36.21 -2.04 -14.28
C VAL A 807 34.86 -1.49 -14.72
N LEU A 808 34.53 -1.67 -16.00
CA LEU A 808 33.20 -1.38 -16.54
C LEU A 808 32.19 -2.39 -15.99
N VAL A 809 31.04 -1.87 -15.53
CA VAL A 809 29.91 -2.62 -14.98
C VAL A 809 28.61 -2.21 -15.68
N PRO A 810 27.48 -2.92 -15.51
CA PRO A 810 26.21 -2.52 -16.11
C PRO A 810 25.81 -1.10 -15.71
N ASP A 811 25.21 -0.33 -16.62
CA ASP A 811 24.85 1.07 -16.35
C ASP A 811 23.86 1.22 -15.18
N SER A 812 23.09 0.17 -14.88
CA SER A 812 22.21 0.06 -13.71
C SER A 812 22.91 0.13 -12.36
N ASP A 813 24.21 -0.14 -12.30
CA ASP A 813 25.00 0.01 -11.07
C ASP A 813 25.19 1.49 -10.69
N CYS A 814 25.10 2.41 -11.66
CA CYS A 814 25.21 3.86 -11.45
C CYS A 814 23.83 4.49 -11.23
N SER A 815 23.09 3.96 -10.25
CA SER A 815 21.65 4.23 -10.04
C SER A 815 21.32 5.53 -9.31
N MET A 816 22.29 6.25 -8.74
CA MET A 816 22.05 7.47 -7.97
C MET A 816 21.85 8.68 -8.88
N THR A 817 20.88 9.53 -8.57
CA THR A 817 20.64 10.78 -9.32
C THR A 817 21.62 11.89 -8.94
N CYS A 818 21.80 12.85 -9.85
CA CYS A 818 22.61 14.03 -9.62
C CYS A 818 21.93 15.01 -8.65
N ALA A 819 22.68 15.57 -7.68
CA ALA A 819 22.15 16.41 -6.61
C ALA A 819 21.46 17.70 -7.11
N GLY A 820 21.91 18.25 -8.23
CA GLY A 820 21.29 19.35 -8.95
C GLY A 820 20.34 18.94 -10.09
N SER A 821 20.19 17.64 -10.38
CA SER A 821 19.33 17.14 -11.46
C SER A 821 18.81 15.72 -11.21
N GLN A 822 17.54 15.62 -10.80
CA GLN A 822 16.83 14.35 -10.62
C GLN A 822 16.59 13.55 -11.91
N TYR A 823 17.07 14.05 -13.06
CA TYR A 823 16.87 13.47 -14.38
C TYR A 823 18.13 12.84 -14.97
N GLU A 824 19.24 12.84 -14.23
CA GLU A 824 20.56 12.41 -14.65
C GLU A 824 21.19 11.47 -13.61
N TYR A 825 21.99 10.49 -14.05
CA TYR A 825 22.69 9.54 -13.18
C TYR A 825 24.11 10.00 -12.81
N CYS A 826 24.37 10.23 -11.52
CA CYS A 826 25.68 10.62 -10.95
C CYS A 826 26.28 9.52 -10.06
N GLY A 827 26.46 8.33 -10.64
CA GLY A 827 27.15 7.19 -10.02
C GLY A 827 26.29 6.42 -9.04
N ALA A 828 26.95 5.73 -8.10
CA ALA A 828 26.40 5.15 -6.87
C ALA A 828 27.56 4.96 -5.88
N GLY A 829 27.38 4.23 -4.78
CA GLY A 829 28.49 3.93 -3.86
C GLY A 829 29.55 3.02 -4.50
N ASN A 830 30.79 3.49 -4.61
CA ASN A 830 31.88 2.82 -5.34
C ASN A 830 31.56 2.61 -6.84
N ARG A 831 30.83 3.55 -7.45
CA ARG A 831 30.38 3.52 -8.86
C ARG A 831 30.35 4.91 -9.46
N LEU A 832 31.05 5.12 -10.57
CA LEU A 832 31.14 6.41 -11.26
C LEU A 832 30.41 6.35 -12.59
N THR A 833 29.53 7.32 -12.86
CA THR A 833 29.04 7.57 -14.24
C THR A 833 30.16 8.29 -15.00
N VAL A 834 30.95 7.56 -15.80
CA VAL A 834 32.16 8.12 -16.43
C VAL A 834 31.92 8.59 -17.86
N TYR A 835 32.57 9.70 -18.19
CA TYR A 835 32.61 10.33 -19.50
C TYR A 835 34.07 10.54 -19.95
N VAL A 836 34.31 10.52 -21.26
CA VAL A 836 35.63 10.73 -21.87
C VAL A 836 35.61 11.93 -22.82
N MET A 837 36.67 12.75 -22.81
CA MET A 837 36.75 13.92 -23.70
C MET A 837 36.99 13.50 -25.17
N ASN A 838 36.13 13.98 -26.06
CA ASN A 838 36.36 13.90 -27.51
C ASN A 838 37.45 14.92 -27.91
N GLY A 839 38.72 14.50 -27.98
CA GLY A 839 39.77 15.40 -28.49
C GLY A 839 41.22 14.93 -28.43
N THR A 840 41.58 13.97 -27.57
CA THR A 840 42.98 13.51 -27.44
C THR A 840 43.38 12.46 -28.48
N ASP A 841 43.02 12.67 -29.75
CA ASP A 841 43.47 11.87 -30.89
C ASP A 841 43.95 12.77 -32.04
N THR A 842 44.96 13.60 -31.73
CA THR A 842 45.55 14.59 -32.63
C THR A 842 46.71 14.04 -33.47
N THR A 843 46.54 12.85 -34.06
CA THR A 843 47.35 12.42 -35.22
C THR A 843 46.55 11.73 -36.32
N GLY A 844 46.17 12.52 -37.33
CA GLY A 844 46.00 12.04 -38.69
C GLY A 844 46.55 13.09 -39.67
N PRO A 845 46.45 12.88 -41.00
CA PRO A 845 46.42 11.58 -41.70
C PRO A 845 47.37 11.56 -42.92
N LEU A 846 47.99 10.41 -43.26
CA LEU A 846 48.76 10.29 -44.52
C LEU A 846 48.66 8.92 -45.24
N SER A 847 48.03 8.97 -46.42
CA SER A 847 48.41 8.32 -47.68
C SER A 847 48.98 6.88 -47.73
N SER A 848 48.11 5.95 -48.17
CA SER A 848 48.31 5.11 -49.39
C SER A 848 49.31 3.92 -49.45
N THR A 849 48.79 2.80 -50.00
CA THR A 849 49.46 1.84 -50.93
C THR A 849 50.18 0.57 -50.40
N SER A 850 49.56 -0.61 -50.68
CA SER A 850 50.20 -1.95 -50.91
C SER A 850 50.90 -2.68 -49.72
N ARG A 851 51.07 -4.03 -49.67
CA ARG A 851 50.57 -5.19 -50.44
C ARG A 851 50.85 -6.53 -49.68
N ILE A 852 49.99 -7.55 -49.86
CA ILE A 852 50.30 -9.02 -49.89
C ILE A 852 50.88 -9.64 -48.57
N SER A 853 50.20 -10.58 -47.88
CA SER A 853 50.03 -12.00 -48.30
C SER A 853 48.91 -12.78 -47.56
N ASN A 854 48.20 -13.64 -48.31
CA ASN A 854 47.77 -15.05 -48.07
C ASN A 854 47.81 -15.70 -46.66
N LEU A 855 47.01 -16.74 -46.32
CA LEU A 855 46.31 -17.79 -47.13
C LEU A 855 45.07 -18.31 -46.34
N SER A 856 43.85 -18.38 -46.91
CA SER A 856 43.08 -19.59 -47.37
C SER A 856 42.71 -20.65 -46.30
N LEU A 857 41.60 -21.42 -46.33
CA LEU A 857 40.61 -21.78 -47.37
C LEU A 857 39.14 -21.63 -46.89
N GLY A 858 38.17 -21.67 -47.84
CA GLY A 858 36.75 -22.01 -47.60
C GLY A 858 36.46 -23.52 -47.83
N PRO A 859 35.33 -23.97 -48.46
CA PRO A 859 34.51 -23.21 -49.44
C PRO A 859 32.97 -23.46 -49.47
N SER A 860 32.29 -22.64 -50.30
CA SER A 860 31.07 -22.93 -51.09
C SER A 860 29.67 -23.12 -50.43
N THR A 861 28.52 -22.91 -51.11
CA THR A 861 27.92 -21.73 -51.82
C THR A 861 26.61 -22.14 -52.54
N PHE A 862 25.90 -21.17 -53.15
CA PHE A 862 24.71 -21.26 -54.04
C PHE A 862 23.34 -21.39 -53.34
N GLY A 863 22.28 -20.67 -53.76
CA GLY A 863 22.22 -19.62 -54.78
C GLY A 863 20.85 -18.89 -54.91
N LEU A 864 20.89 -17.63 -55.38
CA LEU A 864 19.75 -16.77 -55.81
C LEU A 864 19.43 -17.05 -57.31
N PRO A 865 18.28 -16.63 -57.93
CA PRO A 865 17.69 -15.26 -57.84
C PRO A 865 16.16 -15.08 -58.13
N LYS A 866 15.70 -13.81 -58.21
CA LYS A 866 14.73 -13.13 -59.16
C LYS A 866 13.49 -13.91 -59.73
N SER A 867 12.33 -13.29 -60.08
CA SER A 867 12.01 -11.89 -60.42
C SER A 867 10.48 -11.56 -60.49
N SER A 868 10.12 -10.29 -60.20
CA SER A 868 9.15 -9.38 -60.90
C SER A 868 7.81 -9.80 -61.54
N SER A 869 6.85 -8.84 -61.46
CA SER A 869 5.69 -8.53 -62.34
C SER A 869 4.32 -9.21 -62.05
N THR A 870 3.22 -8.47 -61.84
CA THR A 870 2.27 -7.80 -62.79
C THR A 870 1.36 -8.83 -63.51
N THR A 871 0.01 -8.80 -63.47
CA THR A 871 -0.86 -7.75 -64.06
C THR A 871 -2.33 -7.82 -63.57
N ARG A 872 -3.08 -6.72 -63.77
CA ARG A 872 -4.54 -6.49 -63.53
C ARG A 872 -5.42 -6.93 -64.73
N SER A 873 -6.64 -7.45 -64.51
CA SER A 873 -7.87 -7.38 -65.35
C SER A 873 -9.01 -8.22 -64.71
N THR A 874 -10.22 -7.77 -64.34
CA THR A 874 -11.36 -7.08 -65.01
C THR A 874 -12.34 -7.97 -65.79
N THR A 875 -13.50 -8.27 -65.18
CA THR A 875 -14.83 -8.56 -65.78
C THR A 875 -15.90 -8.47 -64.66
N SER A 876 -17.20 -8.26 -64.88
CA SER A 876 -17.92 -7.17 -65.58
C SER A 876 -19.42 -7.51 -65.61
N SER A 877 -20.33 -6.56 -65.32
CA SER A 877 -21.79 -6.64 -65.65
C SER A 877 -22.63 -7.69 -64.87
N SER A 878 -23.96 -7.54 -64.66
CA SER A 878 -24.85 -6.37 -64.80
C SER A 878 -26.26 -6.56 -64.19
N LYS A 879 -26.69 -5.59 -63.35
CA LYS A 879 -27.94 -4.80 -63.44
C LYS A 879 -29.35 -5.44 -63.24
N THR A 880 -30.17 -4.78 -62.39
CA THR A 880 -31.68 -4.80 -62.30
C THR A 880 -32.36 -6.10 -61.82
N THR A 881 -33.54 -6.14 -61.16
CA THR A 881 -34.70 -5.21 -61.04
C THR A 881 -35.37 -5.17 -59.63
N SER A 882 -36.12 -4.10 -59.29
CA SER A 882 -37.15 -4.06 -58.21
C SER A 882 -38.54 -4.51 -58.72
N PRO A 883 -39.58 -4.81 -57.88
CA PRO A 883 -40.31 -3.86 -57.00
C PRO A 883 -40.42 -4.35 -55.52
N THR A 884 -40.97 -3.70 -54.48
CA THR A 884 -41.73 -2.45 -54.19
C THR A 884 -43.28 -2.52 -54.09
N VAL A 885 -43.83 -2.03 -52.95
CA VAL A 885 -45.24 -1.62 -52.60
C VAL A 885 -46.24 -2.68 -52.05
N GLY A 886 -46.94 -2.31 -50.95
CA GLY A 886 -48.19 -2.91 -50.42
C GLY A 886 -48.04 -3.68 -49.08
N SER A 887 -48.51 -3.30 -47.88
CA SER A 887 -49.45 -2.28 -47.33
C SER A 887 -50.93 -2.70 -47.12
N SER A 888 -51.46 -2.44 -45.90
CA SER A 888 -52.88 -2.50 -45.45
C SER A 888 -53.47 -3.92 -45.18
N THR A 889 -54.44 -4.17 -44.28
CA THR A 889 -55.31 -3.31 -43.43
C THR A 889 -55.95 -4.06 -42.23
N ALA A 890 -56.44 -3.32 -41.22
CA ALA A 890 -57.54 -3.63 -40.25
C ALA A 890 -57.35 -4.76 -39.19
N THR A 891 -57.55 -4.65 -37.86
CA THR A 891 -58.56 -3.98 -36.95
C THR A 891 -59.90 -4.75 -36.81
N PRO A 892 -60.60 -4.79 -35.64
CA PRO A 892 -60.72 -3.67 -34.65
C PRO A 892 -60.93 -3.95 -33.13
N SER A 893 -60.82 -2.85 -32.36
CA SER A 893 -61.47 -2.54 -31.05
C SER A 893 -61.04 -3.32 -29.78
N SER A 894 -61.09 -2.75 -28.57
CA SER A 894 -61.90 -1.60 -28.08
C SER A 894 -61.15 -0.58 -27.17
N SER A 895 -61.72 0.62 -27.06
CA SER A 895 -61.29 1.78 -26.22
C SER A 895 -61.46 1.53 -24.70
N SER A 896 -61.01 2.37 -23.74
CA SER A 896 -61.05 3.86 -23.63
C SER A 896 -59.82 4.47 -22.89
N THR A 897 -59.21 5.58 -23.36
CA THR A 897 -59.52 7.02 -23.07
C THR A 897 -59.53 7.39 -21.57
N LEU A 898 -58.96 8.51 -21.09
CA LEU A 898 -59.06 9.90 -21.61
C LEU A 898 -57.91 10.87 -21.19
N THR A 899 -57.56 11.80 -22.09
CA THR A 899 -56.92 13.14 -21.90
C THR A 899 -55.67 13.33 -21.02
N THR A 900 -54.53 13.54 -21.69
CA THR A 900 -53.59 14.63 -21.34
C THR A 900 -54.20 16.01 -21.64
N SER A 901 -53.68 17.05 -20.97
CA SER A 901 -53.94 18.47 -21.28
C SER A 901 -52.60 19.20 -21.44
N THR A 902 -52.49 20.08 -22.44
CA THR A 902 -51.23 20.74 -22.81
C THR A 902 -51.12 22.15 -22.25
N LYS A 903 -49.90 22.54 -21.82
CA LYS A 903 -49.49 23.95 -21.90
C LYS A 903 -47.98 24.14 -22.01
N SER A 904 -47.63 25.27 -22.62
CA SER A 904 -46.36 25.70 -23.18
C SER A 904 -45.10 25.53 -22.33
N SER A 905 -43.98 25.41 -23.03
CA SER A 905 -42.63 25.56 -22.49
C SER A 905 -42.30 27.00 -22.08
N SER A 906 -41.56 27.14 -20.98
CA SER A 906 -40.62 28.24 -20.76
C SER A 906 -39.41 27.71 -20.00
N SER A 907 -38.21 27.89 -20.55
CA SER A 907 -36.97 27.36 -19.97
C SER A 907 -36.65 28.06 -18.64
N ALA A 908 -36.45 27.27 -17.58
CA ALA A 908 -35.89 27.72 -16.31
C ALA A 908 -34.80 26.74 -15.87
N VAL A 909 -33.71 27.27 -15.31
CA VAL A 909 -32.59 26.45 -14.80
C VAL A 909 -33.04 25.76 -13.51
N SER A 910 -32.80 24.45 -13.41
CA SER A 910 -33.13 23.68 -12.21
C SER A 910 -32.08 23.93 -11.12
N THR A 911 -32.42 24.72 -10.12
CA THR A 911 -31.72 24.72 -8.82
C THR A 911 -32.12 23.45 -8.06
N GLN A 912 -31.17 22.81 -7.39
CA GLN A 912 -31.44 21.62 -6.58
C GLN A 912 -31.99 22.03 -5.21
N THR A 913 -33.15 21.49 -4.82
CA THR A 913 -33.83 21.81 -3.56
C THR A 913 -33.28 20.98 -2.40
N ALA A 914 -33.11 21.58 -1.22
CA ALA A 914 -32.72 20.89 0.01
C ALA A 914 -33.88 20.08 0.63
N ALA A 915 -33.53 19.12 1.49
CA ALA A 915 -34.47 18.26 2.20
C ALA A 915 -35.42 19.00 3.16
N ALA A 916 -36.58 18.40 3.45
CA ALA A 916 -37.63 18.99 4.27
C ALA A 916 -38.38 17.92 5.09
N ILE A 917 -39.00 18.36 6.20
CA ILE A 917 -39.83 17.50 7.05
C ILE A 917 -41.18 17.26 6.36
N LYS A 918 -41.41 16.04 5.87
CA LYS A 918 -42.75 15.56 5.46
C LYS A 918 -43.69 15.63 6.66
N GLN A 919 -44.75 16.44 6.58
CA GLN A 919 -45.72 16.53 7.66
C GLN A 919 -46.70 15.34 7.71
N ASN A 920 -47.01 14.72 6.55
CA ASN A 920 -47.96 13.62 6.45
C ASN A 920 -47.35 12.48 5.62
N ILE A 921 -47.53 11.23 6.05
CA ILE A 921 -47.12 10.00 5.37
C ILE A 921 -48.24 8.97 5.54
N GLY A 922 -49.02 8.72 4.47
CA GLY A 922 -50.22 7.90 4.55
C GLY A 922 -51.22 8.43 5.59
N ASP A 923 -51.73 7.53 6.45
CA ASP A 923 -52.63 7.88 7.55
C ASP A 923 -51.91 8.42 8.81
N TYR A 924 -50.61 8.73 8.72
CA TYR A 924 -49.80 9.22 9.83
C TYR A 924 -49.36 10.68 9.64
N THR A 925 -49.38 11.46 10.71
CA THR A 925 -48.86 12.84 10.78
C THR A 925 -47.57 12.89 11.60
N TYR A 926 -46.63 13.77 11.24
CA TYR A 926 -45.38 13.97 11.96
C TYR A 926 -45.62 14.37 13.42
N TYR A 927 -45.02 13.63 14.34
CA TYR A 927 -45.14 13.83 15.78
C TYR A 927 -44.02 14.70 16.36
N GLY A 928 -42.97 14.98 15.58
CA GLY A 928 -41.77 15.69 16.01
C GLY A 928 -40.59 14.76 16.26
N CYS A 929 -39.39 15.32 16.28
CA CYS A 929 -38.19 14.56 16.61
C CYS A 929 -38.18 14.14 18.10
N GLN A 930 -38.08 12.83 18.37
CA GLN A 930 -38.07 12.26 19.72
C GLN A 930 -36.70 11.68 20.07
N THR A 931 -36.25 11.80 21.31
CA THR A 931 -35.05 11.14 21.82
C THR A 931 -35.28 9.66 22.03
N GLU A 932 -34.19 8.92 22.02
CA GLU A 932 -34.15 7.61 22.66
C GLU A 932 -34.43 7.67 24.17
N GLY A 933 -34.86 6.55 24.74
CA GLY A 933 -35.06 6.38 26.17
C GLY A 933 -33.76 6.00 26.90
N THR A 934 -33.63 6.35 28.18
CA THR A 934 -32.40 6.11 28.95
C THR A 934 -32.13 4.62 29.14
N GLY A 935 -31.36 4.03 28.21
CA GLY A 935 -31.06 2.59 28.16
C GLY A 935 -32.17 1.72 27.55
N VAL A 936 -33.19 2.30 26.91
CA VAL A 936 -34.33 1.57 26.31
C VAL A 936 -34.79 2.23 25.01
N ARG A 937 -35.11 1.42 23.99
CA ARG A 937 -35.64 1.91 22.69
C ARG A 937 -36.95 2.70 22.88
N ALA A 938 -37.06 3.85 22.21
CA ALA A 938 -38.19 4.79 22.30
C ALA A 938 -39.52 4.13 21.91
N LEU A 939 -39.50 3.31 20.86
CA LEU A 939 -40.59 2.45 20.44
C LEU A 939 -40.08 1.00 20.40
N SER A 940 -40.82 0.07 21.02
CA SER A 940 -40.41 -1.34 21.19
C SER A 940 -41.47 -2.34 20.72
N GLY A 941 -42.14 -2.03 19.61
CA GLY A 941 -42.99 -2.95 18.85
C GLY A 941 -42.18 -3.70 17.80
N ALA A 942 -42.69 -3.76 16.56
CA ALA A 942 -41.93 -4.25 15.42
C ALA A 942 -40.80 -3.29 15.04
N ALA A 943 -39.79 -3.81 14.33
CA ALA A 943 -38.69 -3.03 13.76
C ALA A 943 -38.26 -3.62 12.41
N SER A 944 -37.79 -2.77 11.50
CA SER A 944 -37.23 -3.17 10.21
C SER A 944 -36.05 -2.27 9.82
N PHE A 945 -35.06 -2.84 9.13
CA PHE A 945 -33.75 -2.19 8.91
C PHE A 945 -33.40 -2.18 7.41
N ASN A 946 -33.18 -1.00 6.84
CA ASN A 946 -32.86 -0.83 5.42
C ASN A 946 -32.00 0.43 5.17
N TYR A 947 -30.75 0.41 5.62
CA TYR A 947 -29.78 1.52 5.46
C TYR A 947 -29.44 1.87 4.00
N THR A 948 -29.84 1.06 3.01
CA THR A 948 -29.59 1.31 1.58
C THR A 948 -30.76 1.93 0.84
N SER A 949 -32.02 1.75 1.29
CA SER A 949 -33.18 2.31 0.59
C SER A 949 -34.41 2.68 1.44
N MET A 950 -34.29 2.80 2.77
CA MET A 950 -35.41 3.28 3.62
C MET A 950 -35.95 4.63 3.15
N THR A 951 -37.28 4.76 3.09
CA THR A 951 -38.02 6.04 3.01
C THR A 951 -39.07 6.07 4.13
N LEU A 952 -39.67 7.24 4.35
CA LEU A 952 -40.74 7.37 5.34
C LEU A 952 -41.96 6.51 4.99
N GLU A 953 -42.35 6.41 3.72
CA GLU A 953 -43.44 5.52 3.28
C GLU A 953 -43.13 4.05 3.56
N MET A 954 -41.89 3.61 3.35
CA MET A 954 -41.48 2.23 3.59
C MET A 954 -41.55 1.85 5.08
N CYS A 955 -41.25 2.80 5.97
CA CYS A 955 -41.45 2.60 7.40
C CYS A 955 -42.92 2.63 7.80
N ALA A 956 -43.72 3.55 7.25
CA ALA A 956 -45.16 3.63 7.48
C ALA A 956 -45.89 2.34 7.08
N GLU A 957 -45.54 1.75 5.93
CA GLU A 957 -46.08 0.47 5.47
C GLU A 957 -45.61 -0.69 6.37
N SER A 958 -44.32 -0.72 6.75
CA SER A 958 -43.77 -1.71 7.69
C SER A 958 -44.43 -1.66 9.08
N CYS A 959 -44.88 -0.48 9.51
CA CYS A 959 -45.52 -0.24 10.81
C CYS A 959 -47.05 -0.15 10.75
N ALA A 960 -47.69 -0.52 9.64
CA ALA A 960 -49.14 -0.47 9.48
C ALA A 960 -49.87 -1.22 10.61
N GLY A 961 -50.71 -0.50 11.36
CA GLY A 961 -51.45 -1.02 12.51
C GLY A 961 -50.85 -0.71 13.89
N TYR A 962 -49.65 -0.10 13.95
CA TYR A 962 -49.14 0.54 15.16
C TYR A 962 -49.58 2.01 15.26
N LYS A 963 -49.80 2.53 16.47
CA LYS A 963 -50.21 3.92 16.69
C LYS A 963 -49.09 4.93 16.38
N TYR A 964 -47.84 4.55 16.61
CA TYR A 964 -46.65 5.36 16.35
C TYR A 964 -45.64 4.54 15.54
N TRP A 965 -44.86 5.25 14.74
CA TRP A 965 -43.60 4.76 14.22
C TRP A 965 -42.58 5.89 14.13
N GLY A 966 -41.32 5.58 13.88
CA GLY A 966 -40.31 6.57 13.55
C GLY A 966 -39.09 5.92 12.94
N VAL A 967 -38.32 6.70 12.17
CA VAL A 967 -37.04 6.25 11.62
C VAL A 967 -35.89 6.88 12.40
N GLU A 968 -34.90 6.06 12.75
CA GLU A 968 -33.61 6.44 13.34
C GLU A 968 -32.45 6.07 12.39
N TYR A 969 -31.25 6.64 12.60
CA TYR A 969 -30.02 6.31 11.86
C TYR A 969 -30.13 6.34 10.32
N GLY A 970 -31.13 7.05 9.76
CA GLY A 970 -31.46 7.00 8.34
C GLY A 970 -32.18 5.73 7.89
N GLY A 971 -31.85 4.57 8.47
CA GLY A 971 -32.25 3.24 7.99
C GLY A 971 -33.03 2.35 8.98
N GLU A 972 -33.24 2.76 10.23
CA GLU A 972 -33.86 1.94 11.28
C GLU A 972 -35.32 2.37 11.52
N CYS A 973 -36.28 1.59 11.03
CA CYS A 973 -37.70 1.81 11.26
C CYS A 973 -38.14 1.11 12.54
N TYR A 974 -38.77 1.86 13.45
CA TYR A 974 -39.27 1.37 14.74
C TYR A 974 -40.76 1.68 14.91
N CYS A 975 -41.56 0.67 15.25
CA CYS A 975 -43.01 0.78 15.46
C CYS A 975 -43.37 0.67 16.95
N GLY A 976 -44.49 1.26 17.39
CA GLY A 976 -44.99 1.08 18.76
C GLY A 976 -46.37 1.68 19.02
N ASN A 977 -47.01 1.28 20.12
CA ASN A 977 -48.32 1.82 20.51
C ASN A 977 -48.25 2.91 21.60
N THR A 978 -47.08 3.05 22.22
CA THR A 978 -46.70 4.05 23.22
C THR A 978 -45.20 4.27 23.14
N PHE A 979 -44.73 5.48 23.46
CA PHE A 979 -43.30 5.71 23.73
C PHE A 979 -42.93 5.12 25.10
N ASN A 980 -41.70 4.61 25.21
CA ASN A 980 -41.16 4.06 26.45
C ASN A 980 -40.63 5.16 27.40
N THR A 981 -40.66 4.85 28.70
CA THR A 981 -40.25 5.77 29.77
C THR A 981 -38.83 6.31 29.56
N GLY A 982 -38.70 7.63 29.45
CA GLY A 982 -37.43 8.33 29.22
C GLY A 982 -37.27 8.87 27.80
N SER A 983 -38.03 8.37 26.82
CA SER A 983 -38.15 9.03 25.52
C SER A 983 -38.96 10.33 25.67
N ALA A 984 -38.48 11.41 25.07
CA ALA A 984 -39.07 12.75 25.12
C ALA A 984 -38.79 13.52 23.82
N ALA A 985 -39.41 14.69 23.64
CA ALA A 985 -39.09 15.54 22.49
C ALA A 985 -37.60 15.98 22.52
N ALA A 986 -36.96 15.99 21.35
CA ALA A 986 -35.57 16.37 21.19
C ALA A 986 -35.31 17.80 21.75
N PRO A 987 -34.30 18.01 22.63
CA PRO A 987 -33.95 19.34 23.12
C PRO A 987 -33.60 20.35 22.01
N GLU A 988 -33.16 19.85 20.86
CA GLU A 988 -32.81 20.62 19.67
C GLU A 988 -34.03 20.94 18.78
N GLY A 989 -35.21 20.43 19.14
CA GLY A 989 -36.37 20.34 18.26
C GLY A 989 -36.11 19.44 17.05
N ASP A 990 -36.86 19.66 15.97
CA ASP A 990 -36.75 18.82 14.77
C ASP A 990 -35.37 18.82 14.11
N LYS A 991 -34.52 19.83 14.42
CA LYS A 991 -33.12 19.89 13.99
C LYS A 991 -32.25 18.77 14.55
N GLY A 992 -32.69 18.08 15.62
CA GLY A 992 -32.04 16.88 16.13
C GLY A 992 -32.16 15.68 15.17
N CYS A 993 -33.14 15.70 14.26
CA CYS A 993 -33.39 14.64 13.29
C CYS A 993 -32.82 15.04 11.92
N SER A 994 -31.50 15.08 11.83
CA SER A 994 -30.75 15.65 10.70
C SER A 994 -30.33 14.66 9.61
N PHE A 995 -30.46 13.35 9.83
CA PHE A 995 -30.06 12.32 8.85
C PHE A 995 -31.11 12.21 7.74
N LEU A 996 -30.64 12.08 6.51
CA LEU A 996 -31.51 11.93 5.33
C LEU A 996 -31.89 10.47 5.12
N CYS A 997 -33.10 10.23 4.60
CA CYS A 997 -33.52 8.88 4.23
C CYS A 997 -32.68 8.38 3.03
N PRO A 998 -32.09 7.17 3.06
CA PRO A 998 -31.22 6.68 1.99
C PRO A 998 -31.98 6.38 0.70
N GLY A 999 -33.28 6.05 0.78
CA GLY A 999 -34.17 5.88 -0.37
C GLY A 999 -34.70 7.18 -0.97
N ASP A 1000 -34.89 8.23 -0.17
CA ASP A 1000 -35.23 9.59 -0.65
C ASP A 1000 -34.47 10.66 0.16
N LYS A 1001 -33.45 11.23 -0.48
CA LYS A 1001 -32.56 12.23 0.13
C LYS A 1001 -33.22 13.62 0.31
N LEU A 1002 -34.50 13.77 0.01
CA LEU A 1002 -35.30 14.96 0.32
C LEU A 1002 -36.04 14.86 1.66
N GLU A 1003 -35.96 13.71 2.35
CA GLU A 1003 -36.65 13.42 3.60
C GLU A 1003 -35.69 13.23 4.79
N TYR A 1004 -36.18 13.44 6.01
CA TYR A 1004 -35.44 13.21 7.25
C TYR A 1004 -35.86 11.91 7.94
N CYS A 1005 -34.88 11.05 8.22
CA CYS A 1005 -35.01 9.74 8.84
C CYS A 1005 -34.22 9.65 10.18
N GLY A 1006 -34.42 10.64 11.05
CA GLY A 1006 -33.87 10.65 12.41
C GLY A 1006 -32.43 11.16 12.53
N ALA A 1007 -31.72 10.71 13.55
CA ALA A 1007 -30.27 10.76 13.75
C ALA A 1007 -29.89 9.75 14.86
N GLY A 1008 -28.60 9.62 15.22
CA GLY A 1008 -28.09 8.49 16.04
C GLY A 1008 -28.60 8.31 17.49
N ASN A 1009 -29.52 9.14 17.98
CA ASN A 1009 -30.30 8.92 19.21
C ASN A 1009 -31.64 9.69 19.15
N ARG A 1010 -32.21 9.79 17.95
CA ARG A 1010 -33.28 10.72 17.56
C ARG A 1010 -34.18 10.10 16.49
N LEU A 1011 -35.42 9.75 16.84
CA LEU A 1011 -36.40 9.22 15.90
C LEU A 1011 -37.17 10.37 15.24
N SER A 1012 -37.24 10.37 13.90
CA SER A 1012 -38.24 11.13 13.16
C SER A 1012 -39.59 10.42 13.29
N ALA A 1013 -40.34 10.78 14.33
CA ALA A 1013 -41.53 10.05 14.74
C ALA A 1013 -42.82 10.59 14.09
N TYR A 1014 -43.77 9.68 13.87
CA TYR A 1014 -45.06 9.91 13.26
C TYR A 1014 -46.15 9.20 14.10
N VAL A 1015 -47.35 9.77 14.12
CA VAL A 1015 -48.51 9.27 14.88
C VAL A 1015 -49.70 9.06 13.95
N LEU A 1016 -50.43 7.96 14.15
CA LEU A 1016 -51.63 7.63 13.40
C LEU A 1016 -52.71 8.69 13.65
N ASN A 1017 -53.34 9.17 12.59
CA ASN A 1017 -54.45 10.10 12.66
C ASN A 1017 -55.68 9.45 13.33
N ALA A 1018 -56.38 10.22 14.16
CA ALA A 1018 -57.44 9.74 15.07
C ALA A 1018 -58.85 10.20 14.64
#